data_AF-A0A815SWW9-F1
#
_entry.id   AF-A0A815SWW9-F1
#
_cell.length_a   1.000
_cell.length_b   1.000
_cell.length_c   1.000
_cell.angle_alpha   90.00
_cell.angle_beta   90.00
_cell.angle_gamma   90.00
#
_symmetry.space_group_name_H-M   'P 1'
#
loop_
_entity.id
_entity.type
_entity.pdbx_description
1 polymer ?
#
loop_
_entity_poly.entity_id
_entity_poly.type
_entity_poly.pdbx_seq_one_letter_code
_entity_poly.pdbx_strand_id
1 'polypeptide(L)'
;MSTSISLSSIQSQHINSLTKLCSNALVLVDTITFEWFRVTNLIGHLFCSIDHPTIKRINDPNLFENNKHTRLIIILSEAISTARLNEICTEENFDSVILLTSSPSIIDINDKNESEENLFDILELKYLQFPFISITDYFFLIPTLIPYRLPTIETLTSLTNEQIKMMTSLDTKFDKFEIKTIQIHAEMLNTLMASMNAREDIFALGPLSHVIAREYTQMANIKQRRKGGENKIALLLIDRHLDLATPSSHQQDTLLAQIINILPNIRIKSSDGCHERTIDIKVDTRALVKTSSSKSENDFNSYLFADMKRRVENIDAKSIFDNIIYSKSKVATTEVFTHLLESLIYNNLETKLKSVKVSAAAISACLEKFRQSPITVCKNYELLVMSCCLMQLMESISQNQKIERLVGLEKILVQGLTTNTGPSSYSIILQTLKDDLSKPEQQRQLKLMDYVILLVHIYSLAGNDVFYGKEEKDRTHKLIGKEILNESLFTNDLRQEMKTLGYSLEIEHALDVIYQQLDLLLSYKRRYKYLNSLIVDGHDEQPNYRQSLLKQILDLFKIYGNLGSSPSTVQQEQLMHDIEHVPFDGLTDFFRSAARGLFGDTKPNLISNDYSTIVIFIVGGITSHEIQLVQQYSQQIKKQRDCSYHKNMFRVAKASFSNKLIRSQSSTSIKAKKSNQRINKTTENILPIRISSSKYVAEQRSKARDIVLCLQRKNIKLIAIDFDNTLLSIHTSGYYQGTVDNLIEHIRSTFYYFIQEILDLPAFGHTLHLCIVTFSSQEQLIRKLLQLAFKTSKIDQIILRCNTPEFISTMNENDFLGKEFHLTSVVTELATQRNKTIKQHEILLLDDDVQNILIAEKFGHKVLEIRDGINLDILKEFAYNVLSEC
;
A
#
# COMPACT_ATOMS: atom_id res chain seq x y z
N MET A 1 -22.56 21.99 -11.89
CA MET A 1 -21.13 21.96 -12.25
C MET A 1 -20.36 22.08 -10.96
N SER A 2 -19.83 20.98 -10.40
CA SER A 2 -18.96 21.07 -9.22
C SER A 2 -17.64 21.69 -9.66
N THR A 3 -17.24 22.80 -9.06
CA THR A 3 -15.89 23.37 -9.22
C THR A 3 -14.89 22.31 -8.79
N SER A 4 -14.09 21.80 -9.73
CA SER A 4 -13.04 20.83 -9.41
C SER A 4 -11.98 21.49 -8.53
N ILE A 5 -11.60 20.83 -7.43
CA ILE A 5 -10.50 21.27 -6.58
C ILE A 5 -9.22 21.28 -7.43
N SER A 6 -8.50 22.42 -7.45
CA SER A 6 -7.21 22.56 -8.14
C SER A 6 -6.10 22.76 -7.11
N LEU A 7 -5.29 21.72 -6.89
CA LEU A 7 -4.17 21.78 -5.94
C LEU A 7 -3.11 22.78 -6.39
N SER A 8 -2.89 22.97 -7.70
CA SER A 8 -1.94 23.96 -8.19
C SER A 8 -2.39 25.39 -7.85
N SER A 9 -3.68 25.69 -8.01
CA SER A 9 -4.26 26.99 -7.65
C SER A 9 -4.16 27.26 -6.14
N ILE A 10 -4.48 26.27 -5.32
CA ILE A 10 -4.35 26.33 -3.85
C ILE A 10 -2.88 26.61 -3.48
N GLN A 11 -1.93 25.86 -4.04
CA GLN A 11 -0.51 26.07 -3.79
C GLN A 11 -0.05 27.47 -4.20
N SER A 12 -0.48 27.99 -5.37
CA SER A 12 -0.15 29.34 -5.82
C SER A 12 -0.67 30.43 -4.87
N GLN A 13 -1.87 30.26 -4.32
CA GLN A 13 -2.42 31.21 -3.33
C GLN A 13 -1.58 31.23 -2.04
N HIS A 14 -1.16 30.05 -1.57
CA HIS A 14 -0.31 29.95 -0.39
C HIS A 14 1.10 30.49 -0.64
N ILE A 15 1.70 30.20 -1.80
CA ILE A 15 2.98 30.78 -2.24
C ILE A 15 2.90 32.31 -2.22
N ASN A 16 1.86 32.91 -2.80
CA ASN A 16 1.68 34.35 -2.79
C ASN A 16 1.55 34.92 -1.38
N SER A 17 0.87 34.22 -0.48
CA SER A 17 0.72 34.62 0.92
C SER A 17 2.06 34.55 1.66
N LEU A 18 2.85 33.50 1.43
CA LEU A 18 4.17 33.36 2.01
C LEU A 18 5.16 34.38 1.44
N THR A 19 5.14 34.67 0.14
CA THR A 19 5.96 35.72 -0.46
C THR A 19 5.71 37.08 0.18
N LYS A 20 4.45 37.42 0.47
CA LYS A 20 4.09 38.64 1.20
C LYS A 20 4.55 38.62 2.66
N LEU A 21 4.47 37.47 3.33
CA LEU A 21 4.94 37.36 4.71
C LEU A 21 6.45 37.55 4.80
N CYS A 22 7.18 36.98 3.85
CA CYS A 22 8.64 37.01 3.75
C CYS A 22 9.22 38.33 3.26
N SER A 23 8.43 39.26 2.73
CA SER A 23 8.95 40.52 2.18
C SER A 23 9.70 41.34 3.25
N ASN A 24 10.85 41.90 2.88
CA ASN A 24 11.72 42.71 3.77
C ASN A 24 12.11 41.98 5.07
N ALA A 25 12.51 40.71 4.97
CA ALA A 25 12.94 39.91 6.11
C ALA A 25 14.20 39.09 5.80
N LEU A 26 14.94 38.75 6.86
CA LEU A 26 15.89 37.65 6.83
C LEU A 26 15.08 36.34 6.98
N VAL A 27 15.10 35.51 5.96
CA VAL A 27 14.38 34.23 5.92
C VAL A 27 15.39 33.11 6.08
N LEU A 28 15.31 32.38 7.18
CA LEU A 28 16.10 31.19 7.44
C LEU A 28 15.28 29.96 7.13
N VAL A 29 15.82 29.05 6.32
CA VAL A 29 15.15 27.79 5.98
C VAL A 29 16.07 26.62 6.27
N ASP A 30 15.51 25.50 6.73
CA ASP A 30 16.27 24.25 6.74
C ASP A 30 16.50 23.71 5.32
N THR A 31 17.32 22.67 5.23
CA THR A 31 17.74 22.11 3.95
C THR A 31 16.55 21.50 3.18
N ILE A 32 15.63 20.82 3.86
CA ILE A 32 14.45 20.20 3.23
C ILE A 32 13.53 21.28 2.67
N THR A 33 13.21 22.29 3.46
CA THR A 33 12.36 23.42 3.09
C THR A 33 12.94 24.19 1.90
N PHE A 34 14.26 24.43 1.90
CA PHE A 34 14.93 25.07 0.77
C PHE A 34 14.69 24.33 -0.56
N GLU A 35 14.67 23.00 -0.50
CA GLU A 35 14.55 22.15 -1.68
C GLU A 35 13.11 22.11 -2.17
N TRP A 36 12.13 22.18 -1.27
CA TRP A 36 10.73 22.40 -1.63
C TRP A 36 10.55 23.75 -2.30
N PHE A 37 11.20 24.79 -1.77
CA PHE A 37 11.13 26.13 -2.32
C PHE A 37 11.71 26.16 -3.74
N ARG A 38 12.76 25.37 -4.01
CA ARG A 38 13.29 25.18 -5.37
C ARG A 38 12.28 24.47 -6.26
N VAL A 39 11.79 23.29 -5.88
CA VAL A 39 10.86 22.48 -6.70
C VAL A 39 9.54 23.19 -6.97
N THR A 40 9.10 24.07 -6.07
CA THR A 40 7.88 24.89 -6.24
C THR A 40 8.15 26.23 -6.93
N ASN A 41 9.40 26.53 -7.29
CA ASN A 41 9.86 27.83 -7.78
C ASN A 41 9.53 29.02 -6.84
N LEU A 42 9.28 28.77 -5.56
CA LEU A 42 9.04 29.83 -4.57
C LEU A 42 10.24 30.77 -4.44
N ILE A 43 11.48 30.27 -4.56
CA ILE A 43 12.68 31.12 -4.57
C ILE A 43 12.59 32.16 -5.69
N GLY A 44 12.17 31.76 -6.90
CA GLY A 44 11.95 32.66 -8.02
C GLY A 44 10.87 33.72 -7.73
N HIS A 45 9.76 33.33 -7.09
CA HIS A 45 8.72 34.27 -6.68
C HIS A 45 9.22 35.30 -5.65
N LEU A 46 10.04 34.87 -4.69
CA LEU A 46 10.64 35.74 -3.68
C LEU A 46 11.61 36.75 -4.32
N PHE A 47 12.43 36.33 -5.29
CA PHE A 47 13.33 37.23 -6.04
C PHE A 47 12.60 38.25 -6.91
N CYS A 48 11.38 37.97 -7.37
CA CYS A 48 10.59 38.92 -8.15
C CYS A 48 9.79 39.91 -7.30
N SER A 49 9.77 39.76 -5.96
CA SER A 49 9.07 40.70 -5.06
C SER A 49 9.79 42.05 -4.96
N ILE A 50 9.06 43.15 -4.76
CA ILE A 50 9.63 44.52 -4.71
C ILE A 50 10.57 44.69 -3.49
N ASP A 51 10.22 44.07 -2.36
CA ASP A 51 10.96 44.13 -1.10
C ASP A 51 11.68 42.79 -0.86
N HIS A 52 12.80 42.60 -1.56
CA HIS A 52 13.51 41.34 -1.61
C HIS A 52 13.93 40.83 -0.21
N PRO A 53 13.47 39.63 0.21
CA PRO A 53 14.05 38.98 1.38
C PRO A 53 15.50 38.56 1.13
N THR A 54 16.25 38.42 2.21
CA THR A 54 17.49 37.64 2.20
C THR A 54 17.17 36.23 2.67
N ILE A 55 17.34 35.23 1.81
CA ILE A 55 17.09 33.82 2.15
C ILE A 55 18.43 33.14 2.40
N LYS A 56 18.60 32.52 3.57
CA LYS A 56 19.78 31.74 3.93
C LYS A 56 19.37 30.38 4.49
N ARG A 57 20.28 29.41 4.36
CA ARG A 57 20.10 28.11 5.02
C ARG A 57 20.45 28.24 6.49
N ILE A 58 19.72 27.55 7.35
CA ILE A 58 19.92 27.62 8.81
C ILE A 58 21.28 27.09 9.29
N ASN A 59 21.96 26.31 8.44
CA ASN A 59 23.29 25.77 8.69
C ASN A 59 24.40 26.55 7.97
N ASP A 60 24.08 27.72 7.40
CA ASP A 60 25.08 28.58 6.78
C ASP A 60 26.00 29.17 7.87
N PRO A 61 27.34 28.99 7.79
CA PRO A 61 28.25 29.55 8.79
C PRO A 61 28.20 31.08 8.87
N ASN A 62 27.71 31.75 7.83
CA ASN A 62 27.65 33.21 7.72
C ASN A 62 26.19 33.72 7.75
N LEU A 63 25.36 33.11 8.60
CA LEU A 63 23.93 33.40 8.78
C LEU A 63 23.61 34.90 8.84
N PHE A 64 24.28 35.67 9.69
CA PHE A 64 23.97 37.09 9.91
C PHE A 64 24.91 38.05 9.18
N GLU A 65 25.89 37.53 8.42
CA GLU A 65 26.82 38.36 7.67
C GLU A 65 26.06 39.27 6.69
N ASN A 66 26.30 40.58 6.80
CA ASN A 66 25.66 41.66 6.04
C ASN A 66 24.12 41.72 6.17
N ASN A 67 23.54 41.23 7.27
CA ASN A 67 22.11 41.38 7.51
C ASN A 67 21.71 42.86 7.65
N LYS A 68 20.63 43.25 6.96
CA LYS A 68 20.03 44.59 7.02
C LYS A 68 18.56 44.57 7.44
N HIS A 69 18.02 43.37 7.68
CA HIS A 69 16.62 43.17 8.01
C HIS A 69 16.43 43.18 9.51
N THR A 70 15.41 43.90 9.98
CA THR A 70 14.99 43.89 11.39
C THR A 70 13.93 42.82 11.68
N ARG A 71 13.45 42.12 10.65
CA ARG A 71 12.50 41.00 10.78
C ARG A 71 13.19 39.68 10.46
N LEU A 72 13.04 38.71 11.36
CA LEU A 72 13.50 37.34 11.18
C LEU A 72 12.31 36.40 10.96
N ILE A 73 12.39 35.57 9.91
CA ILE A 73 11.42 34.52 9.64
C ILE A 73 12.19 33.21 9.52
N ILE A 74 11.86 32.24 10.36
CA ILE A 74 12.46 30.91 10.36
C ILE A 74 11.41 29.94 9.83
N ILE A 75 11.74 29.14 8.82
CA ILE A 75 10.81 28.17 8.20
C ILE A 75 11.39 26.77 8.30
N LEU A 76 10.70 25.90 9.04
CA LEU A 76 11.17 24.57 9.39
C LEU A 76 10.22 23.45 8.99
N SER A 77 10.78 22.43 8.37
CA SER A 77 10.23 21.11 8.09
C SER A 77 11.03 19.99 8.81
N GLU A 78 12.25 20.27 9.28
CA GLU A 78 13.07 19.37 10.11
C GLU A 78 13.05 19.77 11.59
N ALA A 79 13.37 18.81 12.46
CA ALA A 79 13.57 19.06 13.89
C ALA A 79 14.64 20.13 14.11
N ILE A 80 14.37 21.04 15.05
CA ILE A 80 15.40 21.91 15.63
C ILE A 80 15.31 21.82 17.15
N SER A 81 16.46 21.83 17.82
CA SER A 81 16.49 21.95 19.27
C SER A 81 16.09 23.37 19.69
N THR A 82 15.43 23.48 20.84
CA THR A 82 15.07 24.77 21.45
C THR A 82 16.31 25.63 21.71
N ALA A 83 17.41 25.02 22.18
CA ALA A 83 18.69 25.69 22.38
C ALA A 83 19.24 26.35 21.10
N ARG A 84 19.25 25.61 19.97
CA ARG A 84 19.73 26.17 18.69
C ARG A 84 18.79 27.25 18.16
N LEU A 85 17.48 27.07 18.32
CA LEU A 85 16.51 28.10 17.97
C LEU A 85 16.71 29.37 18.81
N ASN A 86 16.98 29.22 20.11
CA ASN A 86 17.25 30.34 21.01
C ASN A 86 18.51 31.11 20.60
N GLU A 87 19.60 30.39 20.30
CA GLU A 87 20.84 30.97 19.79
C GLU A 87 20.58 31.85 18.56
N ILE A 88 19.89 31.31 17.55
CA ILE A 88 19.55 32.03 16.30
C ILE A 88 18.69 33.27 16.59
N CYS A 89 17.70 33.15 17.47
CA CYS A 89 16.76 34.23 17.75
C CYS A 89 17.36 35.37 18.58
N THR A 90 18.47 35.10 19.30
CA THR A 90 19.11 36.07 20.21
C THR A 90 20.44 36.63 19.68
N GLU A 91 20.94 36.12 18.55
CA GLU A 91 22.22 36.53 17.97
C GLU A 91 22.23 37.99 17.46
N GLU A 92 21.09 38.48 16.97
CA GLU A 92 20.89 39.84 16.47
C GLU A 92 19.61 40.45 17.06
N ASN A 93 19.53 41.79 17.12
CA ASN A 93 18.34 42.48 17.62
C ASN A 93 17.27 42.59 16.52
N PHE A 94 16.33 41.65 16.51
CA PHE A 94 15.16 41.68 15.62
C PHE A 94 13.95 42.34 16.28
N ASP A 95 13.24 43.19 15.54
CA ASP A 95 11.95 43.80 15.93
C ASP A 95 10.82 42.75 15.98
N SER A 96 10.93 41.71 15.16
CA SER A 96 9.96 40.61 15.11
C SER A 96 10.63 39.30 14.69
N VAL A 97 10.33 38.21 15.41
CA VAL A 97 10.77 36.86 15.07
C VAL A 97 9.53 35.99 14.82
N ILE A 98 9.43 35.40 13.63
CA ILE A 98 8.33 34.49 13.26
C ILE A 98 8.90 33.10 12.98
N LEU A 99 8.38 32.09 13.66
CA LEU A 99 8.65 30.70 13.33
C LEU A 99 7.47 30.11 12.55
N LEU A 100 7.72 29.66 11.32
CA LEU A 100 6.79 28.95 10.47
C LEU A 100 7.17 27.48 10.43
N THR A 101 6.27 26.60 10.85
CA THR A 101 6.50 25.15 10.78
C THR A 101 5.33 24.40 10.16
N SER A 102 5.60 23.26 9.52
CA SER A 102 4.55 22.38 8.97
C SER A 102 3.83 21.58 10.05
N SER A 103 4.39 21.50 11.26
CA SER A 103 3.84 20.69 12.35
C SER A 103 4.33 21.20 13.73
N PRO A 104 3.47 21.28 14.76
CA PRO A 104 3.91 21.54 16.13
C PRO A 104 4.88 20.47 16.63
N SER A 105 4.71 19.22 16.20
CA SER A 105 5.57 18.13 16.63
C SER A 105 7.02 18.37 16.23
N ILE A 106 7.33 19.11 15.17
CA ILE A 106 8.70 19.38 14.70
C ILE A 106 9.60 20.00 15.79
N ILE A 107 9.06 20.85 16.65
CA ILE A 107 9.81 21.51 17.73
C ILE A 107 9.96 20.53 18.91
N ASP A 108 11.19 20.23 19.34
CA ASP A 108 11.41 19.36 20.52
C ASP A 108 11.24 20.16 21.81
N ILE A 109 9.99 20.33 22.24
CA ILE A 109 9.59 21.12 23.43
C ILE A 109 9.96 20.43 24.76
N ASN A 110 10.37 19.16 24.72
CA ASN A 110 10.60 18.36 25.92
C ASN A 110 11.97 18.58 26.59
N ASP A 111 12.83 19.43 26.01
CA ASP A 111 14.17 19.73 26.55
C ASP A 111 14.27 21.18 27.07
N LYS A 112 13.16 21.69 27.61
CA LYS A 112 13.07 23.06 28.14
C LYS A 112 13.87 23.20 29.43
N ASN A 113 14.92 24.01 29.40
CA ASN A 113 15.52 24.60 30.60
C ASN A 113 14.81 25.93 30.96
N GLU A 114 14.82 26.34 32.24
CA GLU A 114 14.20 27.62 32.69
C GLU A 114 14.70 28.86 31.94
N SER A 115 15.91 28.83 31.35
CA SER A 115 16.46 29.90 30.51
C SER A 115 15.82 30.02 29.12
N GLU A 116 15.03 29.03 28.69
CA GLU A 116 14.38 28.95 27.37
C GLU A 116 12.93 29.45 27.38
N GLU A 117 12.37 29.79 28.55
CA GLU A 117 11.00 30.34 28.66
C GLU A 117 10.88 31.71 27.99
N ASN A 118 11.93 32.54 28.05
CA ASN A 118 11.96 33.89 27.44
C ASN A 118 11.95 33.87 25.89
N LEU A 119 12.31 32.76 25.24
CA LEU A 119 12.33 32.66 23.77
C LEU A 119 10.93 32.78 23.17
N PHE A 120 9.93 32.17 23.82
CA PHE A 120 8.55 32.16 23.33
C PHE A 120 7.83 33.49 23.52
N ASP A 121 8.37 34.41 24.33
CA ASP A 121 7.79 35.74 24.53
C ASP A 121 8.05 36.68 23.34
N ILE A 122 9.14 36.46 22.61
CA ILE A 122 9.51 37.25 21.41
C ILE A 122 9.16 36.56 20.09
N LEU A 123 8.87 35.26 20.13
CA LEU A 123 8.67 34.41 18.96
C LEU A 123 7.18 34.22 18.65
N GLU A 124 6.77 34.65 17.46
CA GLU A 124 5.44 34.37 16.93
C GLU A 124 5.44 33.02 16.19
N LEU A 125 4.83 31.98 16.78
CA LEU A 125 4.67 30.68 16.14
C LEU A 125 3.47 30.68 15.18
N LYS A 126 3.71 30.32 13.92
CA LYS A 126 2.71 30.16 12.85
C LYS A 126 2.88 28.80 12.16
N TYR A 127 1.80 28.31 11.56
CA TYR A 127 1.80 27.03 10.84
C TYR A 127 1.67 27.23 9.33
N LEU A 128 2.50 26.51 8.57
CA LEU A 128 2.46 26.49 7.11
C LEU A 128 1.15 25.88 6.62
N GLN A 129 0.37 26.68 5.88
CA GLN A 129 -0.93 26.25 5.33
C GLN A 129 -0.83 25.39 4.06
N PHE A 130 0.39 25.01 3.64
CA PHE A 130 0.63 24.20 2.44
C PHE A 130 1.78 23.21 2.62
N PRO A 131 1.65 22.18 3.47
CA PRO A 131 2.71 21.20 3.72
C PRO A 131 2.88 20.19 2.56
N PHE A 132 2.39 20.50 1.37
CA PHE A 132 2.45 19.62 0.21
C PHE A 132 3.01 20.36 -1.01
N ILE A 133 3.62 19.60 -1.90
CA ILE A 133 4.08 20.03 -3.20
C ILE A 133 3.14 19.44 -4.25
N SER A 134 2.24 20.25 -4.80
CA SER A 134 1.50 19.92 -6.01
C SER A 134 2.46 19.94 -7.19
N ILE A 135 2.78 18.77 -7.75
CA ILE A 135 3.55 18.63 -8.98
C ILE A 135 2.64 18.96 -10.16
N THR A 136 1.43 18.42 -10.16
CA THR A 136 0.33 18.76 -11.08
C THR A 136 -0.98 18.84 -10.29
N ASP A 137 -2.10 19.15 -10.95
CA ASP A 137 -3.43 19.14 -10.30
C ASP A 137 -3.88 17.76 -9.79
N TYR A 138 -3.27 16.66 -10.28
CA TYR A 138 -3.64 15.28 -9.92
C TYR A 138 -2.51 14.51 -9.22
N PHE A 139 -1.36 15.15 -8.99
CA PHE A 139 -0.21 14.53 -8.34
C PHE A 139 0.44 15.53 -7.39
N PHE A 140 0.48 15.17 -6.12
CA PHE A 140 1.14 15.93 -5.07
C PHE A 140 2.01 15.01 -4.22
N LEU A 141 2.95 15.61 -3.51
CA LEU A 141 3.82 14.95 -2.54
C LEU A 141 3.69 15.68 -1.20
N ILE A 142 3.60 14.92 -0.12
CA ILE A 142 3.97 15.40 1.20
C ILE A 142 5.45 15.07 1.35
N PRO A 143 6.31 16.03 1.67
CA PRO A 143 7.73 15.75 1.57
C PRO A 143 8.22 14.95 2.77
N THR A 144 9.28 14.18 2.55
CA THR A 144 9.90 13.35 3.59
C THR A 144 10.41 14.26 4.70
N LEU A 145 10.12 13.90 5.95
CA LEU A 145 10.61 14.64 7.10
C LEU A 145 11.78 13.85 7.67
N ILE A 146 12.99 14.37 7.55
CA ILE A 146 14.18 13.79 8.15
C ILE A 146 14.44 14.52 9.48
N PRO A 147 14.83 13.83 10.57
CA PRO A 147 15.27 12.44 10.69
C PRO A 147 14.16 11.40 10.94
N TYR A 148 12.89 11.73 10.73
CA TYR A 148 11.77 10.90 11.19
C TYR A 148 11.57 9.67 10.31
N ARG A 149 11.61 8.50 10.94
CA ARG A 149 11.48 7.20 10.27
C ARG A 149 10.05 6.69 10.41
N LEU A 150 9.51 6.10 9.34
CA LEU A 150 8.24 5.41 9.42
C LEU A 150 8.37 4.22 10.39
N PRO A 151 7.29 3.87 11.12
CA PRO A 151 7.27 2.69 11.96
C PRO A 151 7.75 1.43 11.23
N THR A 152 8.58 0.64 11.91
CA THR A 152 9.14 -0.57 11.31
C THR A 152 8.06 -1.65 11.09
N ILE A 153 8.29 -2.56 10.14
CA ILE A 153 7.41 -3.72 9.93
C ILE A 153 7.33 -4.55 11.22
N GLU A 154 8.44 -4.69 11.96
CA GLU A 154 8.49 -5.38 13.25
C GLU A 154 7.55 -4.74 14.28
N THR A 155 7.64 -3.42 14.48
CA THR A 155 6.73 -2.68 15.36
C THR A 155 5.27 -2.92 14.96
N LEU A 156 4.95 -2.82 13.67
CA LEU A 156 3.58 -2.94 13.15
C LEU A 156 3.03 -4.37 13.15
N THR A 157 3.90 -5.38 12.99
CA THR A 157 3.51 -6.81 13.05
C THR A 157 3.27 -7.28 14.48
N SER A 158 3.92 -6.66 15.47
CA SER A 158 3.68 -6.92 16.89
C SER A 158 2.26 -6.57 17.35
N LEU A 159 1.55 -5.72 16.60
CA LEU A 159 0.20 -5.24 16.90
C LEU A 159 -0.84 -5.93 16.03
N THR A 160 -1.89 -6.50 16.61
CA THR A 160 -3.03 -7.03 15.85
C THR A 160 -3.86 -5.90 15.23
N ASN A 161 -4.64 -6.21 14.19
CA ASN A 161 -5.54 -5.23 13.58
C ASN A 161 -6.51 -4.62 14.61
N GLU A 162 -7.01 -5.42 15.56
CA GLU A 162 -7.89 -4.94 16.63
C GLU A 162 -7.15 -4.04 17.63
N GLN A 163 -5.91 -4.37 17.99
CA GLN A 163 -5.09 -3.50 18.84
C GLN A 163 -4.88 -2.13 18.18
N ILE A 164 -4.56 -2.10 16.89
CA ILE A 164 -4.42 -0.83 16.14
C ILE A 164 -5.74 -0.05 16.12
N LYS A 165 -6.88 -0.75 15.95
CA LYS A 165 -8.21 -0.11 15.93
C LYS A 165 -8.62 0.47 17.29
N MET A 166 -8.22 -0.18 18.38
CA MET A 166 -8.57 0.23 19.76
C MET A 166 -7.53 1.13 20.42
N MET A 167 -6.39 1.37 19.77
CA MET A 167 -5.28 2.15 20.32
C MET A 167 -5.70 3.61 20.62
N THR A 168 -5.46 4.04 21.86
CA THR A 168 -5.76 5.40 22.34
C THR A 168 -4.53 6.26 22.58
N SER A 169 -3.32 5.68 22.60
CA SER A 169 -2.04 6.38 22.76
C SER A 169 -0.94 5.62 22.03
N LEU A 170 -0.05 6.37 21.37
CA LEU A 170 1.10 5.82 20.63
C LEU A 170 2.28 5.48 21.56
N ASP A 171 2.39 6.13 22.73
CA ASP A 171 3.56 6.09 23.64
C ASP A 171 3.90 4.71 24.21
N THR A 172 2.96 3.77 24.12
CA THR A 172 3.10 2.42 24.70
C THR A 172 3.75 1.41 23.75
N LYS A 173 3.85 1.72 22.45
CA LYS A 173 4.21 0.74 21.40
C LYS A 173 5.17 1.25 20.35
N PHE A 174 5.26 2.57 20.16
CA PHE A 174 6.13 3.21 19.18
C PHE A 174 7.23 3.98 19.89
N ASP A 175 8.40 4.10 19.26
CA ASP A 175 9.46 4.96 19.79
C ASP A 175 9.17 6.46 19.56
N LYS A 176 9.92 7.36 20.22
CA LYS A 176 9.71 8.82 20.12
C LYS A 176 9.78 9.32 18.67
N PHE A 177 10.64 8.74 17.83
CA PHE A 177 10.80 9.16 16.44
C PHE A 177 9.63 8.66 15.59
N GLU A 178 9.23 7.40 15.74
CA GLU A 178 8.07 6.81 15.07
C GLU A 178 6.77 7.58 15.40
N ILE A 179 6.55 7.88 16.68
CA ILE A 179 5.40 8.68 17.16
C ILE A 179 5.36 10.03 16.44
N LYS A 180 6.50 10.71 16.42
CA LYS A 180 6.64 12.01 15.80
C LYS A 180 6.41 11.95 14.28
N THR A 181 6.89 10.90 13.61
CA THR A 181 6.57 10.65 12.19
C THR A 181 5.07 10.52 11.98
N ILE A 182 4.39 9.71 12.79
CA ILE A 182 2.95 9.46 12.68
C ILE A 182 2.16 10.78 12.86
N GLN A 183 2.49 11.54 13.90
CA GLN A 183 1.88 12.84 14.20
C GLN A 183 2.04 13.83 13.06
N ILE A 184 3.26 13.99 12.54
CA ILE A 184 3.50 14.95 11.46
C ILE A 184 2.71 14.54 10.21
N HIS A 185 2.65 13.25 9.85
CA HIS A 185 1.84 12.80 8.71
C HIS A 185 0.35 13.12 8.91
N ALA A 186 -0.20 12.87 10.09
CA ALA A 186 -1.58 13.21 10.43
C ALA A 186 -1.86 14.71 10.31
N GLU A 187 -0.96 15.55 10.82
CA GLU A 187 -1.08 17.01 10.78
C GLU A 187 -0.96 17.59 9.36
N MET A 188 -0.04 17.04 8.55
CA MET A 188 0.10 17.45 7.16
C MET A 188 -1.12 17.03 6.32
N LEU A 189 -1.68 15.85 6.56
CA LEU A 189 -2.96 15.45 5.98
C LEU A 189 -4.08 16.39 6.43
N ASN A 190 -4.12 16.79 7.70
CA ASN A 190 -5.17 17.68 8.20
C ASN A 190 -5.10 19.05 7.52
N THR A 191 -3.89 19.57 7.36
CA THR A 191 -3.66 20.83 6.64
C THR A 191 -4.05 20.71 5.17
N LEU A 192 -3.68 19.62 4.48
CA LEU A 192 -4.12 19.36 3.09
C LEU A 192 -5.65 19.35 2.98
N MET A 193 -6.35 18.64 3.87
CA MET A 193 -7.82 18.61 3.90
C MET A 193 -8.42 20.01 4.18
N ALA A 194 -7.78 20.80 5.04
CA ALA A 194 -8.18 22.18 5.31
C ALA A 194 -8.03 23.07 4.05
N SER A 195 -6.91 22.99 3.35
CA SER A 195 -6.67 23.75 2.12
C SER A 195 -7.66 23.41 0.99
N MET A 196 -8.22 22.20 1.01
CA MET A 196 -9.27 21.77 0.08
C MET A 196 -10.70 22.09 0.54
N ASN A 197 -10.89 22.75 1.70
CA ASN A 197 -12.20 22.94 2.34
C ASN A 197 -13.00 21.63 2.45
N ALA A 198 -12.31 20.55 2.83
CA ALA A 198 -12.85 19.19 2.74
C ALA A 198 -13.71 18.79 3.94
N ARG A 199 -14.73 17.99 3.65
CA ARG A 199 -15.44 17.11 4.59
C ARG A 199 -15.16 15.66 4.19
N GLU A 200 -14.05 15.14 4.70
CA GLU A 200 -13.54 13.84 4.32
C GLU A 200 -14.14 12.67 5.12
N ASP A 201 -14.32 11.55 4.42
CA ASP A 201 -14.46 10.20 4.98
C ASP A 201 -13.13 9.45 4.72
N ILE A 202 -12.63 8.74 5.73
CA ILE A 202 -11.27 8.16 5.71
C ILE A 202 -11.34 6.65 5.55
N PHE A 203 -10.53 6.13 4.65
CA PHE A 203 -10.34 4.72 4.37
C PHE A 203 -8.87 4.37 4.49
N ALA A 204 -8.55 3.24 5.10
CA ALA A 204 -7.17 2.79 5.31
C ALA A 204 -6.98 1.36 4.84
N LEU A 205 -5.83 1.10 4.22
CA LEU A 205 -5.34 -0.22 3.84
C LEU A 205 -3.91 -0.36 4.35
N GLY A 206 -3.68 -1.30 5.26
CA GLY A 206 -2.40 -1.52 5.93
C GLY A 206 -2.34 -1.02 7.38
N PRO A 207 -1.62 -1.72 8.28
CA PRO A 207 -1.39 -1.27 9.67
C PRO A 207 -0.88 0.16 9.79
N LEU A 208 0.13 0.57 9.02
CA LEU A 208 0.70 1.92 9.11
C LEU A 208 -0.33 3.00 8.74
N SER A 209 -1.09 2.77 7.66
CA SER A 209 -2.18 3.65 7.24
C SER A 209 -3.25 3.79 8.32
N HIS A 210 -3.57 2.72 9.05
CA HIS A 210 -4.53 2.76 10.16
C HIS A 210 -3.99 3.57 11.33
N VAL A 211 -2.73 3.40 11.71
CA VAL A 211 -2.10 4.15 12.79
C VAL A 211 -2.13 5.66 12.49
N ILE A 212 -1.75 6.07 11.27
CA ILE A 212 -1.82 7.47 10.85
C ILE A 212 -3.26 7.98 10.78
N ALA A 213 -4.20 7.20 10.24
CA ALA A 213 -5.61 7.57 10.22
C ALA A 213 -6.18 7.74 11.63
N ARG A 214 -5.75 6.93 12.59
CA ARG A 214 -6.19 7.02 13.99
C ARG A 214 -5.68 8.28 14.64
N GLU A 215 -4.38 8.54 14.55
CA GLU A 215 -3.78 9.78 15.04
C GLU A 215 -4.49 10.99 14.44
N TYR A 216 -4.71 10.97 13.12
CA TYR A 216 -5.51 11.97 12.42
C TYR A 216 -6.88 12.13 13.08
N THR A 217 -7.71 11.08 13.18
CA THR A 217 -9.08 11.23 13.70
C THR A 217 -9.18 11.75 15.14
N GLN A 218 -8.11 11.63 15.93
CA GLN A 218 -8.08 12.04 17.33
C GLN A 218 -7.73 13.52 17.54
N MET A 219 -7.26 14.24 16.51
CA MET A 219 -6.88 15.65 16.66
C MET A 219 -8.10 16.54 17.01
N ALA A 220 -7.93 17.44 17.98
CA ALA A 220 -9.02 18.21 18.58
C ALA A 220 -9.79 19.11 17.59
N ASN A 221 -9.11 19.68 16.59
CA ASN A 221 -9.66 20.66 15.65
C ASN A 221 -10.42 20.04 14.46
N ILE A 222 -10.28 18.74 14.22
CA ILE A 222 -10.81 18.10 13.02
C ILE A 222 -12.33 18.08 12.98
N LYS A 223 -13.00 17.80 14.10
CA LYS A 223 -14.48 17.74 14.12
C LYS A 223 -15.11 19.08 13.76
N GLN A 224 -14.51 20.18 14.21
CA GLN A 224 -14.98 21.52 13.88
C GLN A 224 -14.67 21.87 12.43
N ARG A 225 -13.45 21.60 11.95
CA ARG A 225 -13.05 21.81 10.54
C ARG A 225 -14.02 21.11 9.58
N ARG A 226 -14.29 19.83 9.81
CA ARG A 226 -15.18 19.01 8.93
C ARG A 226 -16.61 19.53 8.87
N LYS A 227 -17.13 20.10 9.97
CA LYS A 227 -18.49 20.67 9.98
C LYS A 227 -18.61 21.88 9.06
N GLY A 228 -17.53 22.64 8.89
CA GLY A 228 -17.46 23.79 7.97
C GLY A 228 -17.08 23.42 6.53
N GLY A 229 -16.63 22.19 6.28
CA GLY A 229 -16.18 21.74 4.96
C GLY A 229 -17.33 21.61 3.96
N GLU A 230 -17.15 22.19 2.77
CA GLU A 230 -18.13 22.14 1.68
C GLU A 230 -17.92 20.95 0.75
N ASN A 231 -16.68 20.46 0.63
CA ASN A 231 -16.31 19.43 -0.34
C ASN A 231 -16.33 18.04 0.29
N LYS A 232 -17.37 17.24 0.04
CA LYS A 232 -17.39 15.82 0.45
C LYS A 232 -16.38 15.03 -0.38
N ILE A 233 -15.35 14.49 0.26
CA ILE A 233 -14.28 13.72 -0.40
C ILE A 233 -14.01 12.40 0.33
N ALA A 234 -13.38 11.45 -0.36
CA ALA A 234 -12.82 10.27 0.26
C ALA A 234 -11.30 10.38 0.34
N LEU A 235 -10.72 10.09 1.50
CA LEU A 235 -9.27 9.95 1.68
C LEU A 235 -8.95 8.46 1.84
N LEU A 236 -8.21 7.90 0.88
CA LEU A 236 -7.73 6.52 0.92
C LEU A 236 -6.22 6.52 1.25
N LEU A 237 -5.87 6.02 2.44
CA LEU A 237 -4.50 5.80 2.87
C LEU A 237 -4.07 4.37 2.53
N ILE A 238 -2.97 4.21 1.81
CA ILE A 238 -2.42 2.91 1.40
C ILE A 238 -1.01 2.75 1.96
N ASP A 239 -0.76 1.64 2.62
CA ASP A 239 0.53 1.33 3.23
C ASP A 239 1.46 0.69 2.21
N ARG A 240 2.61 1.31 1.96
CA ARG A 240 3.59 0.82 1.00
C ARG A 240 4.16 -0.56 1.37
N HIS A 241 4.17 -0.95 2.64
CA HIS A 241 4.66 -2.28 3.03
C HIS A 241 3.84 -3.43 2.41
N LEU A 242 2.60 -3.18 1.96
CA LEU A 242 1.81 -4.18 1.25
C LEU A 242 2.24 -4.40 -0.21
N ASP A 243 3.00 -3.46 -0.80
CA ASP A 243 3.50 -3.53 -2.17
C ASP A 243 4.87 -2.84 -2.30
N LEU A 244 5.91 -3.53 -1.82
CA LEU A 244 7.32 -3.19 -2.07
C LEU A 244 7.82 -3.75 -3.41
N ALA A 245 7.08 -4.66 -4.06
CA ALA A 245 7.41 -5.19 -5.38
C ALA A 245 7.34 -4.11 -6.47
N THR A 246 6.42 -3.14 -6.33
CA THR A 246 6.30 -2.01 -7.25
C THR A 246 7.51 -1.08 -7.23
N PRO A 247 7.96 -0.51 -6.09
CA PRO A 247 9.15 0.33 -6.05
C PRO A 247 10.48 -0.43 -6.25
N SER A 248 10.53 -1.74 -5.98
CA SER A 248 11.72 -2.57 -6.24
C SER A 248 11.82 -3.06 -7.69
N SER A 249 10.82 -2.80 -8.53
CA SER A 249 10.86 -3.20 -9.93
C SER A 249 11.77 -2.31 -10.77
N HIS A 250 12.55 -2.94 -11.63
CA HIS A 250 13.45 -2.31 -12.59
C HIS A 250 12.74 -1.99 -13.92
N GLN A 251 11.44 -2.25 -14.04
CA GLN A 251 10.66 -1.86 -15.21
C GLN A 251 10.56 -0.32 -15.29
N GLN A 252 10.85 0.26 -16.46
CA GLN A 252 10.91 1.71 -16.67
C GLN A 252 10.09 2.15 -17.90
N ASP A 253 8.79 1.87 -17.88
CA ASP A 253 7.89 2.15 -19.02
C ASP A 253 7.47 3.63 -19.13
N THR A 254 7.51 4.37 -18.02
CA THR A 254 7.17 5.80 -17.97
C THR A 254 8.40 6.66 -18.24
N LEU A 255 8.22 7.83 -18.86
CA LEU A 255 9.34 8.75 -19.08
C LEU A 255 9.94 9.21 -17.74
N LEU A 256 9.08 9.54 -16.78
CA LEU A 256 9.48 9.94 -15.43
C LEU A 256 10.32 8.87 -14.71
N ALA A 257 9.98 7.57 -14.83
CA ALA A 257 10.80 6.49 -14.26
C ALA A 257 12.22 6.51 -14.83
N GLN A 258 12.34 6.63 -16.16
CA GLN A 258 13.64 6.62 -16.83
C GLN A 258 14.47 7.84 -16.41
N ILE A 259 13.86 9.02 -16.37
CA ILE A 259 14.52 10.25 -15.93
C ILE A 259 15.07 10.10 -14.50
N ILE A 260 14.22 9.77 -13.52
CA ILE A 260 14.59 9.71 -12.10
C ILE A 260 15.65 8.62 -11.81
N ASN A 261 15.61 7.50 -12.55
CA ASN A 261 16.47 6.36 -12.27
C ASN A 261 17.78 6.34 -13.07
N ILE A 262 17.85 7.05 -14.20
CA ILE A 262 19.02 7.05 -15.09
C ILE A 262 19.82 8.35 -14.97
N LEU A 263 19.14 9.50 -14.88
CA LEU A 263 19.82 10.79 -14.81
C LEU A 263 20.25 11.12 -13.37
N PRO A 264 21.28 11.96 -13.19
CA PRO A 264 21.76 12.34 -11.88
C PRO A 264 20.74 13.23 -11.14
N ASN A 265 20.26 12.74 -10.00
CA ASN A 265 19.45 13.52 -9.06
C ASN A 265 20.35 14.33 -8.13
N ILE A 266 19.80 15.37 -7.52
CA ILE A 266 20.51 16.13 -6.50
C ILE A 266 20.48 15.30 -5.21
N ARG A 267 21.66 15.17 -4.59
CA ARG A 267 21.81 14.54 -3.27
C ARG A 267 21.99 15.63 -2.23
N ILE A 268 21.22 15.51 -1.16
CA ILE A 268 21.25 16.41 -0.02
C ILE A 268 21.79 15.64 1.16
N LYS A 269 22.68 16.22 1.96
CA LYS A 269 22.98 15.71 3.30
C LYS A 269 22.01 16.36 4.28
N SER A 270 21.23 15.54 4.96
CA SER A 270 20.40 15.97 6.09
C SER A 270 21.24 16.18 7.34
N SER A 271 20.60 16.71 8.39
CA SER A 271 21.23 17.06 9.67
C SER A 271 21.85 15.86 10.41
N ASP A 272 21.35 14.64 10.22
CA ASP A 272 21.90 13.40 10.78
C ASP A 272 23.01 12.76 9.90
N GLY A 273 23.35 13.40 8.78
CA GLY A 273 24.34 12.93 7.81
C GLY A 273 23.78 12.02 6.71
N CYS A 274 22.48 11.67 6.72
CA CYS A 274 21.87 10.83 5.71
C CYS A 274 21.72 11.57 4.37
N HIS A 275 22.03 10.86 3.28
CA HIS A 275 21.92 11.39 1.93
C HIS A 275 20.51 11.19 1.35
N GLU A 276 19.74 12.27 1.19
CA GLU A 276 18.43 12.21 0.52
C GLU A 276 18.53 12.54 -0.97
N ARG A 277 17.72 11.88 -1.79
CA ARG A 277 17.54 12.20 -3.21
C ARG A 277 16.37 13.16 -3.36
N THR A 278 16.60 14.26 -4.06
CA THR A 278 15.50 15.13 -4.49
C THR A 278 14.73 14.51 -5.66
N ILE A 279 13.48 14.91 -5.82
CA ILE A 279 12.73 14.64 -7.06
C ILE A 279 13.23 15.47 -8.26
N ASP A 280 14.00 16.53 -8.00
CA ASP A 280 14.53 17.39 -9.05
C ASP A 280 15.76 16.79 -9.74
N ILE A 281 15.90 17.08 -11.03
CA ILE A 281 16.86 16.43 -11.92
C ILE A 281 17.83 17.47 -12.45
N LYS A 282 19.12 17.18 -12.31
CA LYS A 282 20.18 18.04 -12.86
C LYS A 282 20.28 17.78 -14.37
N VAL A 283 20.07 18.81 -15.16
CA VAL A 283 20.14 18.76 -16.62
C VAL A 283 21.29 19.62 -17.11
N ASP A 284 22.24 19.02 -17.83
CA ASP A 284 23.30 19.79 -18.48
C ASP A 284 22.74 20.57 -19.69
N THR A 285 22.91 21.89 -19.67
CA THR A 285 22.42 22.79 -20.72
C THR A 285 23.54 23.46 -21.52
N ARG A 286 24.77 22.94 -21.46
CA ARG A 286 25.90 23.43 -22.28
C ARG A 286 25.57 23.49 -23.77
N ALA A 287 24.72 22.58 -24.26
CA ALA A 287 24.25 22.56 -25.65
C ALA A 287 23.49 23.84 -26.06
N LEU A 288 23.01 24.64 -25.11
CA LEU A 288 22.23 25.86 -25.39
C LEU A 288 23.09 27.14 -25.45
N VAL A 289 24.36 27.08 -25.05
CA VAL A 289 25.19 28.28 -24.84
C VAL A 289 26.44 28.24 -25.70
N LYS A 290 26.80 29.37 -26.34
CA LYS A 290 28.11 29.57 -26.96
C LYS A 290 29.07 30.14 -25.90
N THR A 291 29.87 29.31 -25.24
CA THR A 291 30.89 29.80 -24.28
C THR A 291 32.30 29.43 -24.69
N SER A 292 33.17 30.43 -24.69
CA SER A 292 34.62 30.33 -24.57
C SER A 292 35.00 30.11 -23.09
N SER A 293 35.99 29.25 -22.87
CA SER A 293 36.46 28.67 -21.60
C SER A 293 36.67 29.64 -20.43
N SER A 294 36.05 29.34 -19.27
CA SER A 294 36.47 29.68 -17.89
C SER A 294 35.40 29.37 -16.81
N LYS A 295 34.18 28.97 -17.21
CA LYS A 295 33.07 28.69 -16.30
C LYS A 295 33.15 27.32 -15.63
N SER A 296 32.66 27.25 -14.39
CA SER A 296 32.61 26.01 -13.61
C SER A 296 31.58 25.05 -14.20
N GLU A 297 31.74 23.74 -13.95
CA GLU A 297 30.78 22.72 -14.40
C GLU A 297 29.37 22.94 -13.81
N ASN A 298 29.26 23.67 -12.69
CA ASN A 298 27.98 24.02 -12.08
C ASN A 298 27.22 25.12 -12.83
N ASP A 299 27.90 25.97 -13.58
CA ASP A 299 27.31 27.17 -14.22
C ASP A 299 26.35 26.84 -15.39
N PHE A 300 26.33 25.58 -15.85
CA PHE A 300 25.54 25.14 -17.00
C PHE A 300 24.43 24.16 -16.64
N ASN A 301 24.12 23.98 -15.36
CA ASN A 301 23.07 23.06 -14.95
C ASN A 301 21.75 23.78 -14.77
N SER A 302 20.73 23.18 -15.35
CA SER A 302 19.32 23.52 -15.12
C SER A 302 18.68 22.43 -14.26
N TYR A 303 17.53 22.74 -13.69
CA TYR A 303 16.82 21.91 -12.74
C TYR A 303 15.42 21.63 -13.26
N LEU A 304 15.20 20.40 -13.75
CA LEU A 304 14.05 20.07 -14.59
C LEU A 304 12.72 20.53 -13.98
N PHE A 305 12.43 20.18 -12.73
CA PHE A 305 11.13 20.45 -12.13
C PHE A 305 10.96 21.92 -11.76
N ALA A 306 12.00 22.52 -11.17
CA ALA A 306 11.99 23.92 -10.80
C ALA A 306 11.81 24.82 -12.02
N ASP A 307 12.55 24.55 -13.11
CA ASP A 307 12.52 25.36 -14.32
C ASP A 307 11.19 25.20 -15.09
N MET A 308 10.64 23.97 -15.17
CA MET A 308 9.31 23.78 -15.77
C MET A 308 8.21 24.51 -15.00
N LYS A 309 8.33 24.60 -13.67
CA LYS A 309 7.32 25.30 -12.86
C LYS A 309 7.42 26.82 -12.90
N ARG A 310 8.51 27.39 -13.40
CA ARG A 310 8.70 28.84 -13.46
C ARG A 310 7.70 29.56 -14.37
N ARG A 311 7.14 28.88 -15.38
CA ARG A 311 6.22 29.47 -16.36
C ARG A 311 5.01 28.57 -16.70
N VAL A 312 4.42 27.91 -15.69
CA VAL A 312 3.24 27.02 -15.87
C VAL A 312 2.02 27.74 -16.47
N GLU A 313 2.01 29.07 -16.47
CA GLU A 313 0.99 29.87 -17.17
C GLU A 313 1.00 29.68 -18.70
N ASN A 314 2.11 29.19 -19.28
CA ASN A 314 2.16 28.79 -20.68
C ASN A 314 1.53 27.40 -20.87
N ILE A 315 0.41 27.35 -21.59
CA ILE A 315 -0.38 26.14 -21.88
C ILE A 315 0.49 25.04 -22.50
N ASP A 316 1.37 25.38 -23.44
CA ASP A 316 2.23 24.39 -24.12
C ASP A 316 3.24 23.77 -23.15
N ALA A 317 3.85 24.59 -22.28
CA ALA A 317 4.78 24.12 -21.26
C ALA A 317 4.09 23.21 -20.23
N LYS A 318 2.86 23.55 -19.81
CA LYS A 318 2.05 22.72 -18.92
C LYS A 318 1.72 21.36 -19.56
N SER A 319 1.31 21.35 -20.82
CA SER A 319 1.00 20.11 -21.55
C SER A 319 2.21 19.19 -21.65
N ILE A 320 3.37 19.74 -22.02
CA ILE A 320 4.61 18.95 -22.14
C ILE A 320 5.04 18.42 -20.77
N PHE A 321 4.95 19.23 -19.71
CA PHE A 321 5.28 18.81 -18.36
C PHE A 321 4.36 17.67 -17.88
N ASP A 322 3.05 17.79 -18.09
CA ASP A 322 2.09 16.72 -17.77
C ASP A 322 2.42 15.43 -18.54
N ASN A 323 2.87 15.52 -19.80
CA ASN A 323 3.30 14.35 -20.57
C ASN A 323 4.55 13.67 -19.98
N ILE A 324 5.49 14.41 -19.41
CA ILE A 324 6.64 13.80 -18.71
C ILE A 324 6.15 12.97 -17.52
N ILE A 325 5.19 13.49 -16.76
CA ILE A 325 4.66 12.85 -15.55
C ILE A 325 3.79 11.63 -15.88
N TYR A 326 2.91 11.74 -16.88
CA TYR A 326 1.82 10.78 -17.09
C TYR A 326 2.00 9.84 -18.28
N SER A 327 2.90 10.12 -19.23
CA SER A 327 2.97 9.37 -20.49
C SER A 327 4.06 8.28 -20.49
N LYS A 328 3.83 7.26 -21.33
CA LYS A 328 4.83 6.23 -21.60
C LYS A 328 6.03 6.86 -22.30
N SER A 329 7.24 6.36 -22.03
CA SER A 329 8.49 6.97 -22.50
C SER A 329 8.49 7.26 -24.00
N LYS A 330 8.12 6.28 -24.84
CA LYS A 330 8.09 6.44 -26.31
C LYS A 330 7.14 7.56 -26.77
N VAL A 331 5.97 7.69 -26.13
CA VAL A 331 4.95 8.69 -26.49
C VAL A 331 5.46 10.08 -26.13
N ALA A 332 5.87 10.26 -24.86
CA ALA A 332 6.36 11.54 -24.36
C ALA A 332 7.59 12.04 -25.13
N THR A 333 8.55 11.15 -25.41
CA THR A 333 9.77 11.49 -26.16
C THR A 333 9.45 11.97 -27.58
N THR A 334 8.49 11.31 -28.24
CA THR A 334 8.06 11.68 -29.60
C THR A 334 7.35 13.04 -29.61
N GLU A 335 6.52 13.30 -28.60
CA GLU A 335 5.78 14.54 -28.46
C GLU A 335 6.70 15.75 -28.18
N VAL A 336 7.63 15.62 -27.23
CA VAL A 336 8.65 16.66 -26.97
C VAL A 336 9.47 16.94 -28.23
N PHE A 337 9.89 15.90 -28.96
CA PHE A 337 10.65 16.08 -30.20
C PHE A 337 9.81 16.75 -31.30
N THR A 338 8.53 16.42 -31.39
CA THR A 338 7.60 17.08 -32.32
C THR A 338 7.50 18.56 -32.02
N HIS A 339 7.29 18.94 -30.76
CA HIS A 339 7.25 20.34 -30.35
C HIS A 339 8.57 21.07 -30.58
N LEU A 340 9.71 20.39 -30.41
CA LEU A 340 11.02 20.95 -30.74
C LEU A 340 11.13 21.29 -32.24
N LEU A 341 10.66 20.40 -33.12
CA LEU A 341 10.63 20.64 -34.57
C LEU A 341 9.66 21.76 -34.96
N GLU A 342 8.47 21.79 -34.36
CA GLU A 342 7.48 22.86 -34.58
C GLU A 342 8.03 24.22 -34.15
N SER A 343 8.71 24.27 -33.00
CA SER A 343 9.34 25.49 -32.49
C SER A 343 10.46 25.99 -33.41
N LEU A 344 11.23 25.12 -34.07
CA LEU A 344 12.20 25.54 -35.08
C LEU A 344 11.54 26.29 -36.24
N ILE A 345 10.39 25.83 -36.73
CA ILE A 345 9.64 26.49 -37.80
C ILE A 345 9.05 27.79 -37.32
N TYR A 346 8.39 27.79 -36.15
CA TYR A 346 7.77 28.96 -35.56
C TYR A 346 8.78 30.11 -35.37
N ASN A 347 10.02 29.78 -35.01
CA ASN A 347 11.09 30.76 -34.83
C ASN A 347 11.91 31.03 -36.12
N ASN A 348 11.45 30.57 -37.29
CA ASN A 348 12.12 30.72 -38.60
C ASN A 348 13.56 30.18 -38.65
N LEU A 349 13.89 29.20 -37.81
CA LEU A 349 15.19 28.53 -37.79
C LEU A 349 15.25 27.35 -38.78
N GLU A 350 14.10 26.89 -39.26
CA GLU A 350 13.98 25.88 -40.32
C GLU A 350 12.74 26.14 -41.19
N THR A 351 12.80 25.78 -42.47
CA THR A 351 11.76 26.12 -43.45
C THR A 351 10.69 25.05 -43.64
N LYS A 352 10.97 23.79 -43.27
CA LYS A 352 10.05 22.65 -43.42
C LYS A 352 10.26 21.60 -42.33
N LEU A 353 9.17 20.96 -41.93
CA LEU A 353 9.19 19.79 -41.03
C LEU A 353 9.83 18.62 -41.78
N LYS A 354 10.91 18.07 -41.23
CA LYS A 354 11.52 16.85 -41.73
C LYS A 354 10.99 15.67 -40.92
N SER A 355 10.60 14.60 -41.62
CA SER A 355 10.32 13.32 -40.96
C SER A 355 11.64 12.70 -40.52
N VAL A 356 11.98 12.85 -39.23
CA VAL A 356 13.24 12.37 -38.65
C VAL A 356 12.91 11.43 -37.51
N LYS A 357 13.59 10.28 -37.46
CA LYS A 357 13.50 9.35 -36.33
C LYS A 357 14.10 10.00 -35.09
N VAL A 358 13.36 9.96 -33.98
CA VAL A 358 13.83 10.52 -32.69
C VAL A 358 15.11 9.81 -32.24
N SER A 359 16.17 10.58 -31.99
CA SER A 359 17.47 10.12 -31.50
C SER A 359 18.22 11.26 -30.80
N ALA A 360 19.17 10.94 -29.92
CA ALA A 360 20.01 11.94 -29.25
C ALA A 360 20.69 12.87 -30.27
N ALA A 361 21.24 12.30 -31.35
CA ALA A 361 21.87 13.05 -32.43
C ALA A 361 20.89 13.99 -33.15
N ALA A 362 19.65 13.55 -33.41
CA ALA A 362 18.63 14.40 -34.03
C ALA A 362 18.20 15.56 -33.12
N ILE A 363 18.08 15.31 -31.81
CA ILE A 363 17.79 16.36 -30.82
C ILE A 363 18.95 17.35 -30.75
N SER A 364 20.19 16.86 -30.65
CA SER A 364 21.41 17.68 -30.63
C SER A 364 21.48 18.61 -31.84
N ALA A 365 21.22 18.09 -33.05
CA ALA A 365 21.19 18.89 -34.27
C ALA A 365 20.10 19.99 -34.28
N CYS A 366 18.98 19.77 -33.58
CA CYS A 366 17.96 20.79 -33.40
C CYS A 366 18.40 21.86 -32.39
N LEU A 367 18.97 21.45 -31.26
CA LEU A 367 19.47 22.34 -30.21
C LEU A 367 20.56 23.30 -30.74
N GLU A 368 21.46 22.81 -31.60
CA GLU A 368 22.51 23.63 -32.23
C GLU A 368 21.95 24.78 -33.07
N LYS A 369 20.74 24.66 -33.64
CA LYS A 369 20.08 25.76 -34.37
C LYS A 369 19.60 26.84 -33.41
N PHE A 370 19.00 26.46 -32.27
CA PHE A 370 18.59 27.40 -31.24
C PHE A 370 19.77 28.12 -30.61
N ARG A 371 20.87 27.40 -30.34
CA ARG A 371 22.11 27.91 -29.78
C ARG A 371 22.67 29.13 -30.52
N GLN A 372 22.30 29.33 -31.79
CA GLN A 372 22.73 30.47 -32.58
C GLN A 372 22.11 31.80 -32.12
N SER A 373 20.96 31.77 -31.43
CA SER A 373 20.19 32.94 -31.00
C SER A 373 19.82 32.86 -29.51
N PRO A 374 20.51 33.59 -28.62
CA PRO A 374 20.19 33.63 -27.19
C PRO A 374 18.75 34.07 -26.90
N ILE A 375 18.19 34.96 -27.72
CA ILE A 375 16.79 35.41 -27.59
C ILE A 375 15.84 34.24 -27.83
N THR A 376 16.11 33.42 -28.85
CA THR A 376 15.27 32.25 -29.16
C THR A 376 15.42 31.18 -28.08
N VAL A 377 16.62 31.01 -27.51
CA VAL A 377 16.84 30.15 -26.34
C VAL A 377 15.98 30.62 -25.16
N CYS A 378 16.01 31.90 -24.81
CA CYS A 378 15.24 32.44 -23.68
C CYS A 378 13.71 32.31 -23.87
N LYS A 379 13.22 32.40 -25.12
CA LYS A 379 11.81 32.24 -25.46
C LYS A 379 11.31 30.80 -25.36
N ASN A 380 12.19 29.82 -25.62
CA ASN A 380 11.85 28.40 -25.65
C ASN A 380 12.56 27.60 -24.55
N TYR A 381 13.02 28.28 -23.50
CA TYR A 381 13.99 27.72 -22.55
C TYR A 381 13.51 26.42 -21.92
N GLU A 382 12.24 26.37 -21.51
CA GLU A 382 11.63 25.20 -20.88
C GLU A 382 11.66 23.99 -21.84
N LEU A 383 11.22 24.16 -23.09
CA LEU A 383 11.27 23.12 -24.12
C LEU A 383 12.70 22.65 -24.42
N LEU A 384 13.66 23.57 -24.42
CA LEU A 384 15.06 23.27 -24.71
C LEU A 384 15.74 22.53 -23.54
N VAL A 385 15.45 22.88 -22.29
CA VAL A 385 15.91 22.13 -21.11
C VAL A 385 15.37 20.70 -21.15
N MET A 386 14.09 20.51 -21.47
CA MET A 386 13.51 19.17 -21.64
C MET A 386 14.18 18.38 -22.77
N SER A 387 14.49 19.05 -23.88
CA SER A 387 15.18 18.44 -25.01
C SER A 387 16.61 18.03 -24.63
N CYS A 388 17.34 18.85 -23.86
CA CYS A 388 18.64 18.48 -23.29
C CYS A 388 18.53 17.27 -22.36
N CYS A 389 17.50 17.22 -21.51
CA CYS A 389 17.21 16.10 -20.62
C CYS A 389 16.99 14.80 -21.42
N LEU A 390 16.17 14.84 -22.48
CA LEU A 390 15.91 13.67 -23.33
C LEU A 390 17.17 13.21 -24.08
N MET A 391 17.97 14.15 -24.59
CA MET A 391 19.23 13.85 -25.26
C MET A 391 20.17 13.06 -24.32
N GLN A 392 20.40 13.57 -23.11
CA GLN A 392 21.22 12.92 -22.08
C GLN A 392 20.66 11.56 -21.66
N LEU A 393 19.33 11.46 -21.53
CA LEU A 393 18.66 10.21 -21.19
C LEU A 393 18.90 9.14 -22.27
N MET A 394 18.71 9.48 -23.53
CA MET A 394 18.86 8.56 -24.66
C MET A 394 20.31 8.07 -24.81
N GLU A 395 21.29 8.96 -24.58
CA GLU A 395 22.71 8.60 -24.55
C GLU A 395 23.00 7.59 -23.44
N SER A 396 22.43 7.80 -22.26
CA SER A 396 22.61 6.93 -21.09
C SER A 396 21.93 5.56 -21.24
N ILE A 397 20.71 5.52 -21.79
CA ILE A 397 19.96 4.25 -22.00
C ILE A 397 20.72 3.31 -22.94
N SER A 398 21.32 3.84 -24.00
CA SER A 398 22.03 3.04 -25.00
C SER A 398 23.20 2.22 -24.42
N GLN A 399 23.63 2.53 -23.20
CA GLN A 399 24.77 1.93 -22.53
C GLN A 399 24.36 1.04 -21.33
N ASN A 400 23.06 0.95 -20.99
CA ASN A 400 22.60 0.41 -19.72
C ASN A 400 22.17 -1.07 -19.78
N GLN A 401 23.12 -1.97 -20.09
CA GLN A 401 22.89 -3.43 -20.12
C GLN A 401 22.45 -4.01 -18.76
N LYS A 402 22.79 -3.33 -17.64
CA LYS A 402 22.41 -3.73 -16.29
C LYS A 402 20.89 -3.76 -16.10
N ILE A 403 20.17 -2.71 -16.52
CA ILE A 403 18.72 -2.63 -16.34
C ILE A 403 18.01 -3.74 -17.14
N GLU A 404 18.43 -3.98 -18.38
CA GLU A 404 17.84 -5.05 -19.20
C GLU A 404 18.00 -6.42 -18.54
N ARG A 405 19.18 -6.70 -17.96
CA ARG A 405 19.43 -7.92 -17.20
C ARG A 405 18.53 -8.02 -15.97
N LEU A 406 18.35 -6.96 -15.20
CA LEU A 406 17.49 -6.95 -14.01
C LEU A 406 16.01 -7.16 -14.36
N VAL A 407 15.51 -6.49 -15.41
CA VAL A 407 14.15 -6.71 -15.91
C VAL A 407 13.96 -8.15 -16.41
N GLY A 408 14.98 -8.73 -17.04
CA GLY A 408 14.99 -10.14 -17.44
C GLY A 408 14.87 -11.07 -16.23
N LEU A 409 15.67 -10.83 -15.18
CA LEU A 409 15.64 -11.59 -13.94
C LEU A 409 14.28 -11.52 -13.25
N GLU A 410 13.68 -10.33 -13.12
CA GLU A 410 12.34 -10.17 -12.52
C GLU A 410 11.28 -11.05 -13.20
N LYS A 411 11.27 -11.09 -14.53
CA LYS A 411 10.31 -11.90 -15.28
C LYS A 411 10.47 -13.39 -14.98
N ILE A 412 11.71 -13.86 -14.87
CA ILE A 412 12.01 -15.27 -14.55
C ILE A 412 11.64 -15.57 -13.09
N LEU A 413 11.94 -14.66 -12.16
CA LEU A 413 11.62 -14.80 -10.74
C LEU A 413 10.12 -14.90 -10.48
N VAL A 414 9.29 -14.15 -11.23
CA VAL A 414 7.83 -14.27 -11.14
C VAL A 414 7.36 -15.68 -11.52
N GLN A 415 7.96 -16.29 -12.56
CA GLN A 415 7.63 -17.68 -12.90
C GLN A 415 8.13 -18.67 -11.83
N GLY A 416 9.33 -18.42 -11.30
CA GLY A 416 9.93 -19.24 -10.25
C GLY A 416 9.14 -19.28 -8.95
N LEU A 417 8.35 -18.25 -8.62
CA LEU A 417 7.51 -18.23 -7.41
C LEU A 417 6.27 -19.13 -7.49
N THR A 418 5.87 -19.53 -8.69
CA THR A 418 4.54 -20.13 -8.94
C THR A 418 4.59 -21.58 -9.43
N THR A 419 5.78 -22.09 -9.78
CA THR A 419 5.93 -23.39 -10.43
C THR A 419 6.75 -24.36 -9.58
N ASN A 420 6.17 -25.44 -9.08
CA ASN A 420 6.90 -26.44 -8.27
C ASN A 420 7.79 -27.39 -9.10
N THR A 421 7.80 -27.23 -10.42
CA THR A 421 8.47 -28.13 -11.39
C THR A 421 9.74 -27.54 -12.00
N GLY A 422 10.12 -26.31 -11.60
CA GLY A 422 11.26 -25.56 -12.13
C GLY A 422 12.26 -25.10 -11.07
N PRO A 423 13.28 -24.32 -11.45
CA PRO A 423 14.20 -23.71 -10.51
C PRO A 423 13.47 -22.67 -9.64
N SER A 424 13.61 -22.79 -8.32
CA SER A 424 13.07 -21.81 -7.38
C SER A 424 13.66 -20.42 -7.60
N SER A 425 12.92 -19.38 -7.21
CA SER A 425 13.42 -18.00 -7.27
C SER A 425 14.73 -17.82 -6.48
N TYR A 426 14.90 -18.55 -5.38
CA TYR A 426 16.18 -18.62 -4.66
C TYR A 426 17.29 -19.28 -5.47
N SER A 427 17.00 -20.39 -6.15
CA SER A 427 17.99 -21.04 -7.01
C SER A 427 18.44 -20.11 -8.15
N ILE A 428 17.52 -19.34 -8.75
CA ILE A 428 17.82 -18.37 -9.81
C ILE A 428 18.73 -17.26 -9.27
N ILE A 429 18.39 -16.66 -8.12
CA ILE A 429 19.21 -15.64 -7.46
C ILE A 429 20.59 -16.20 -7.10
N LEU A 430 20.65 -17.38 -6.49
CA LEU A 430 21.88 -18.02 -6.05
C LEU A 430 22.84 -18.29 -7.21
N GLN A 431 22.35 -18.85 -8.31
CA GLN A 431 23.18 -19.13 -9.48
C GLN A 431 23.66 -17.83 -10.13
N THR A 432 22.76 -16.85 -10.30
CA THR A 432 23.12 -15.54 -10.87
C THR A 432 24.20 -14.85 -10.03
N LEU A 433 24.07 -14.90 -8.70
CA LEU A 433 25.05 -14.34 -7.77
C LEU A 433 26.40 -15.07 -7.87
N LYS A 434 26.40 -16.40 -7.87
CA LYS A 434 27.64 -17.19 -8.04
C LYS A 434 28.34 -16.87 -9.36
N ASP A 435 27.58 -16.77 -10.44
CA ASP A 435 28.11 -16.47 -11.77
C ASP A 435 28.74 -15.08 -11.82
N ASP A 436 28.16 -14.07 -11.17
CA ASP A 436 28.77 -12.75 -11.07
C ASP A 436 29.97 -12.72 -10.13
N LEU A 437 29.90 -13.38 -8.96
CA LEU A 437 31.01 -13.45 -8.01
C LEU A 437 32.23 -14.19 -8.59
N SER A 438 32.02 -15.11 -9.54
CA SER A 438 33.09 -15.80 -10.27
C SER A 438 33.91 -14.87 -11.19
N LYS A 439 33.37 -13.68 -11.51
CA LYS A 439 34.02 -12.68 -12.36
C LYS A 439 34.79 -11.66 -11.51
N PRO A 440 35.88 -11.08 -12.05
CA PRO A 440 36.55 -9.92 -11.45
C PRO A 440 35.54 -8.79 -11.19
N GLU A 441 35.73 -8.04 -10.11
CA GLU A 441 34.81 -6.97 -9.66
C GLU A 441 34.46 -5.98 -10.78
N GLN A 442 35.45 -5.59 -11.60
CA GLN A 442 35.26 -4.66 -12.72
C GLN A 442 34.41 -5.23 -13.87
N GLN A 443 34.23 -6.55 -13.92
CA GLN A 443 33.43 -7.26 -14.93
C GLN A 443 32.05 -7.68 -14.40
N ARG A 444 31.77 -7.48 -13.10
CA ARG A 444 30.46 -7.75 -12.52
C ARG A 444 29.47 -6.71 -13.04
N GLN A 445 28.38 -7.17 -13.64
CA GLN A 445 27.32 -6.29 -14.13
C GLN A 445 26.36 -5.86 -13.00
N LEU A 446 26.16 -6.73 -12.00
CA LEU A 446 25.31 -6.48 -10.84
C LEU A 446 26.16 -6.28 -9.60
N LYS A 447 25.71 -5.37 -8.74
CA LYS A 447 26.25 -5.11 -7.40
C LYS A 447 25.47 -5.91 -6.37
N LEU A 448 26.03 -6.08 -5.17
CA LEU A 448 25.40 -6.82 -4.09
C LEU A 448 24.01 -6.27 -3.72
N MET A 449 23.87 -4.94 -3.68
CA MET A 449 22.58 -4.27 -3.45
C MET A 449 21.50 -4.65 -4.46
N ASP A 450 21.86 -4.97 -5.70
CA ASP A 450 20.87 -5.38 -6.69
C ASP A 450 20.23 -6.73 -6.29
N TYR A 451 21.00 -7.64 -5.69
CA TYR A 451 20.50 -8.90 -5.16
C TYR A 451 19.62 -8.73 -3.92
N VAL A 452 19.98 -7.79 -3.03
CA VAL A 452 19.14 -7.44 -1.86
C VAL A 452 17.79 -6.87 -2.33
N ILE A 453 17.79 -6.00 -3.34
CA ILE A 453 16.56 -5.45 -3.93
C ILE A 453 15.73 -6.57 -4.58
N LEU A 454 16.36 -7.52 -5.29
CA LEU A 454 15.66 -8.68 -5.84
C LEU A 454 15.04 -9.58 -4.75
N LEU A 455 15.69 -9.74 -3.58
CA LEU A 455 15.10 -10.43 -2.43
C LEU A 455 13.86 -9.70 -1.91
N VAL A 456 13.95 -8.40 -1.66
CA VAL A 456 12.78 -7.58 -1.28
C VAL A 456 11.66 -7.70 -2.30
N HIS A 457 12.00 -7.70 -3.59
CA HIS A 457 11.05 -7.87 -4.69
C HIS A 457 10.29 -9.20 -4.60
N ILE A 458 11.00 -10.33 -4.51
CA ILE A 458 10.34 -11.65 -4.47
C ILE A 458 9.56 -11.88 -3.17
N TYR A 459 10.02 -11.36 -2.04
CA TYR A 459 9.29 -11.44 -0.77
C TYR A 459 8.01 -10.62 -0.81
N SER A 460 8.06 -9.43 -1.42
CA SER A 460 6.85 -8.65 -1.63
C SER A 460 5.89 -9.29 -2.63
N LEU A 461 6.38 -10.07 -3.60
CA LEU A 461 5.54 -10.81 -4.56
C LEU A 461 4.88 -12.04 -3.94
N ALA A 462 5.63 -12.85 -3.20
CA ALA A 462 5.28 -14.20 -2.77
C ALA A 462 3.93 -14.30 -2.04
N GLY A 463 3.50 -13.28 -1.29
CA GLY A 463 2.19 -13.30 -0.64
C GLY A 463 2.00 -14.53 0.26
N ASN A 464 0.93 -15.30 0.04
CA ASN A 464 0.68 -16.56 0.76
C ASN A 464 1.45 -17.76 0.18
N ASP A 465 2.03 -17.62 -1.01
CA ASP A 465 2.76 -18.69 -1.67
C ASP A 465 4.13 -18.86 -0.99
N VAL A 466 4.31 -20.00 -0.33
CA VAL A 466 5.54 -20.32 0.39
C VAL A 466 6.64 -20.65 -0.61
N PHE A 467 7.81 -20.04 -0.44
CA PHE A 467 9.00 -20.38 -1.22
C PHE A 467 9.29 -21.89 -1.13
N TYR A 468 9.48 -22.54 -2.27
CA TYR A 468 10.13 -23.85 -2.33
C TYR A 468 11.64 -23.68 -2.53
N GLY A 469 12.44 -24.63 -2.02
CA GLY A 469 13.91 -24.54 -2.03
C GLY A 469 14.49 -23.90 -0.76
N LYS A 470 14.16 -24.46 0.42
CA LYS A 470 14.66 -24.01 1.73
C LYS A 470 16.19 -24.05 1.80
N GLU A 471 16.81 -25.06 1.21
CA GLU A 471 18.26 -25.18 1.19
C GLU A 471 18.91 -24.06 0.33
N GLU A 472 18.32 -23.73 -0.81
CA GLU A 472 18.76 -22.61 -1.65
C GLU A 472 18.56 -21.27 -0.96
N LYS A 473 17.46 -21.10 -0.20
CA LYS A 473 17.26 -19.92 0.67
C LYS A 473 18.44 -19.77 1.63
N ASP A 474 18.74 -20.81 2.42
CA ASP A 474 19.82 -20.77 3.42
C ASP A 474 21.20 -20.52 2.77
N ARG A 475 21.47 -21.14 1.61
CA ARG A 475 22.72 -20.94 0.87
C ARG A 475 22.84 -19.52 0.30
N THR A 476 21.74 -18.97 -0.22
CA THR A 476 21.69 -17.59 -0.72
C THR A 476 21.92 -16.60 0.41
N HIS A 477 21.27 -16.84 1.56
CA HIS A 477 21.41 -15.98 2.74
C HIS A 477 22.87 -15.96 3.23
N LYS A 478 23.49 -17.14 3.38
CA LYS A 478 24.89 -17.26 3.77
C LYS A 478 25.85 -16.59 2.79
N LEU A 479 25.60 -16.72 1.48
CA LEU A 479 26.49 -16.14 0.47
C LEU A 479 26.40 -14.61 0.41
N ILE A 480 25.18 -14.05 0.44
CA ILE A 480 24.97 -12.60 0.49
C ILE A 480 25.58 -12.04 1.79
N GLY A 481 25.32 -12.69 2.93
CA GLY A 481 25.88 -12.29 4.21
C GLY A 481 27.40 -12.23 4.21
N LYS A 482 28.05 -13.26 3.65
CA LYS A 482 29.50 -13.29 3.47
C LYS A 482 30.01 -12.13 2.61
N GLU A 483 29.32 -11.76 1.53
CA GLU A 483 29.78 -10.69 0.65
C GLU A 483 29.56 -9.30 1.28
N ILE A 484 28.47 -9.10 2.04
CA ILE A 484 28.21 -7.85 2.78
C ILE A 484 29.36 -7.59 3.77
N LEU A 485 29.85 -8.63 4.44
CA LEU A 485 31.00 -8.55 5.35
C LEU A 485 32.31 -8.10 4.65
N ASN A 486 32.46 -8.41 3.36
CA ASN A 486 33.66 -8.08 2.58
C ASN A 486 33.57 -6.70 1.91
N GLU A 487 32.38 -6.12 1.75
CA GLU A 487 32.18 -4.87 1.04
C GLU A 487 32.41 -3.65 1.98
N SER A 488 33.47 -2.88 1.71
CA SER A 488 33.88 -1.72 2.53
C SER A 488 32.83 -0.61 2.63
N LEU A 489 31.97 -0.47 1.61
CA LEU A 489 30.87 0.49 1.57
C LEU A 489 29.75 0.12 2.55
N PHE A 490 29.35 -1.15 2.56
CA PHE A 490 28.32 -1.65 3.47
C PHE A 490 28.77 -1.59 4.92
N THR A 491 30.02 -1.95 5.18
CA THR A 491 30.54 -2.03 6.55
C THR A 491 30.69 -0.69 7.25
N ASN A 492 30.79 0.44 6.53
CA ASN A 492 30.90 1.77 7.16
C ASN A 492 29.53 2.44 7.32
N ASP A 493 28.72 2.49 6.26
CA ASP A 493 27.39 3.14 6.30
C ASP A 493 26.41 2.34 7.17
N LEU A 494 26.38 1.00 7.03
CA LEU A 494 25.51 0.14 7.86
C LEU A 494 25.96 0.19 9.33
N ARG A 495 27.26 0.20 9.62
CA ARG A 495 27.74 0.34 11.01
C ARG A 495 27.36 1.69 11.60
N GLN A 496 27.43 2.77 10.81
CA GLN A 496 27.04 4.09 11.26
C GLN A 496 25.52 4.13 11.51
N GLU A 497 24.71 3.59 10.59
CA GLU A 497 23.26 3.54 10.71
C GLU A 497 22.81 2.64 11.88
N MET A 498 23.43 1.47 12.07
CA MET A 498 23.20 0.58 13.21
C MET A 498 23.61 1.20 14.54
N LYS A 499 24.74 1.94 14.58
CA LYS A 499 25.13 2.71 15.78
C LYS A 499 24.12 3.80 16.09
N THR A 500 23.65 4.53 15.08
CA THR A 500 22.59 5.53 15.24
C THR A 500 21.27 4.90 15.70
N LEU A 501 21.01 3.65 15.32
CA LEU A 501 19.88 2.84 15.79
C LEU A 501 20.07 2.23 17.19
N GLY A 502 21.18 2.49 17.88
CA GLY A 502 21.45 1.96 19.22
C GLY A 502 21.79 0.47 19.25
N TYR A 503 22.01 -0.17 18.10
CA TYR A 503 22.41 -1.58 18.03
C TYR A 503 23.91 -1.74 18.23
N SER A 504 24.32 -2.42 19.30
CA SER A 504 25.69 -2.90 19.50
C SER A 504 25.89 -4.26 18.80
N LEU A 505 25.57 -4.36 17.51
CA LEU A 505 25.49 -5.66 16.85
C LEU A 505 26.68 -5.91 15.94
N GLU A 506 27.31 -7.06 16.15
CA GLU A 506 28.21 -7.71 15.21
C GLU A 506 27.47 -7.89 13.87
N ILE A 507 28.19 -7.77 12.74
CA ILE A 507 27.58 -7.76 11.40
C ILE A 507 26.74 -9.03 11.12
N GLU A 508 27.07 -10.16 11.74
CA GLU A 508 26.28 -11.39 11.67
C GLU A 508 24.84 -11.20 12.17
N HIS A 509 24.66 -10.51 13.30
CA HIS A 509 23.33 -10.17 13.81
C HIS A 509 22.58 -9.18 12.90
N ALA A 510 23.29 -8.28 12.19
CA ALA A 510 22.66 -7.37 11.24
C ALA A 510 22.00 -8.12 10.08
N LEU A 511 22.62 -9.21 9.64
CA LEU A 511 22.10 -10.06 8.57
C LEU A 511 20.86 -10.83 9.01
N ASP A 512 20.86 -11.35 10.25
CA ASP A 512 19.68 -11.99 10.84
C ASP A 512 18.51 -11.01 10.90
N VAL A 513 18.76 -9.75 11.29
CA VAL A 513 17.74 -8.69 11.27
C VAL A 513 17.19 -8.49 9.86
N ILE A 514 18.02 -8.39 8.81
CA ILE A 514 17.55 -8.23 7.43
C ILE A 514 16.62 -9.38 7.02
N TYR A 515 17.00 -10.63 7.29
CA TYR A 515 16.18 -11.79 6.94
C TYR A 515 14.90 -11.90 7.77
N GLN A 516 14.97 -11.52 9.06
CA GLN A 516 13.79 -11.39 9.90
C GLN A 516 12.81 -10.36 9.33
N GLN A 517 13.28 -9.19 8.88
CA GLN A 517 12.41 -8.19 8.26
C GLN A 517 11.76 -8.70 6.97
N LEU A 518 12.48 -9.49 6.16
CA LEU A 518 11.91 -10.14 4.97
C LEU A 518 10.82 -11.15 5.35
N ASP A 519 11.04 -11.99 6.35
CA ASP A 519 10.02 -12.97 6.80
C ASP A 519 8.80 -12.27 7.47
N LEU A 520 9.01 -11.15 8.16
CA LEU A 520 7.95 -10.30 8.68
C LEU A 520 7.10 -9.67 7.57
N LEU A 521 7.70 -9.31 6.42
CA LEU A 521 6.97 -8.80 5.25
C LEU A 521 5.94 -9.81 4.71
N LEU A 522 6.25 -11.11 4.73
CA LEU A 522 5.27 -12.16 4.35
C LEU A 522 4.09 -12.18 5.32
N SER A 523 4.40 -12.15 6.62
CA SER A 523 3.40 -12.15 7.68
C SER A 523 2.51 -10.90 7.63
N TYR A 524 3.08 -9.78 7.19
CA TYR A 524 2.36 -8.52 7.01
C TYR A 524 1.22 -8.63 6.00
N LYS A 525 1.49 -9.28 4.85
CA LYS A 525 0.51 -9.44 3.75
C LYS A 525 -0.57 -10.46 4.08
N ARG A 526 -0.25 -11.51 4.84
CA ARG A 526 -1.20 -12.57 5.28
C ARG A 526 -2.41 -12.04 6.06
N ARG A 527 -2.33 -10.83 6.60
CA ARG A 527 -3.45 -10.15 7.30
C ARG A 527 -4.62 -9.79 6.41
N TYR A 528 -4.41 -9.76 5.10
CA TYR A 528 -5.39 -9.33 4.12
C TYR A 528 -5.94 -10.52 3.37
N LYS A 529 -7.23 -10.52 3.04
CA LYS A 529 -7.89 -11.69 2.45
C LYS A 529 -7.80 -11.69 0.93
N TYR A 530 -8.01 -10.54 0.31
CA TYR A 530 -8.12 -10.38 -1.14
C TYR A 530 -6.92 -9.63 -1.72
N LEU A 531 -6.28 -8.76 -0.94
CA LEU A 531 -5.16 -7.92 -1.36
C LEU A 531 -3.80 -8.41 -0.80
N ASN A 532 -3.63 -9.74 -0.66
CA ASN A 532 -2.42 -10.36 -0.10
C ASN A 532 -1.41 -10.87 -1.15
N SER A 533 -1.80 -10.97 -2.42
CA SER A 533 -0.93 -11.40 -3.52
C SER A 533 -0.78 -10.30 -4.56
N LEU A 534 0.42 -10.21 -5.15
CA LEU A 534 0.72 -9.32 -6.26
C LEU A 534 0.97 -10.11 -7.56
N ILE A 535 0.86 -11.43 -7.50
CA ILE A 535 1.00 -12.30 -8.65
C ILE A 535 -0.41 -12.64 -9.14
N VAL A 536 -0.59 -12.53 -10.45
CA VAL A 536 -1.80 -12.98 -11.14
C VAL A 536 -1.43 -14.16 -12.01
N ASP A 537 -2.17 -15.24 -11.84
CA ASP A 537 -2.02 -16.44 -12.66
C ASP A 537 -2.39 -16.12 -14.12
N GLY A 538 -1.55 -16.57 -15.03
CA GLY A 538 -1.85 -16.54 -16.45
C GLY A 538 -2.91 -17.57 -16.81
N HIS A 539 -3.62 -17.33 -17.92
CA HIS A 539 -4.55 -18.29 -18.53
C HIS A 539 -4.09 -18.62 -19.95
N ASP A 540 -4.45 -19.81 -20.44
CA ASP A 540 -4.41 -20.22 -21.85
C ASP A 540 -3.24 -19.60 -22.66
N GLU A 541 -2.00 -20.02 -22.33
CA GLU A 541 -0.72 -19.62 -22.96
C GLU A 541 -0.02 -18.36 -22.42
N GLN A 542 -0.59 -17.61 -21.47
CA GLN A 542 0.11 -16.47 -20.85
C GLN A 542 0.88 -16.88 -19.59
N PRO A 543 2.13 -16.40 -19.40
CA PRO A 543 2.88 -16.61 -18.17
C PRO A 543 2.30 -15.79 -17.02
N ASN A 544 2.61 -16.19 -15.79
CA ASN A 544 2.21 -15.46 -14.59
C ASN A 544 2.82 -14.07 -14.60
N TYR A 545 2.10 -13.08 -14.10
CA TYR A 545 2.55 -11.70 -14.15
C TYR A 545 2.25 -10.95 -12.86
N ARG A 546 3.02 -9.88 -12.65
CA ARG A 546 2.86 -8.99 -11.51
C ARG A 546 1.74 -8.00 -11.77
N GLN A 547 0.86 -7.82 -10.79
CA GLN A 547 -0.11 -6.73 -10.73
C GLN A 547 0.08 -5.92 -9.45
N SER A 548 0.40 -4.63 -9.58
CA SER A 548 0.58 -3.74 -8.42
C SER A 548 -0.71 -3.63 -7.60
N LEU A 549 -0.56 -3.43 -6.29
CA LEU A 549 -1.68 -3.32 -5.36
C LEU A 549 -2.62 -2.17 -5.76
N LEU A 550 -2.05 -1.02 -6.14
CA LEU A 550 -2.85 0.11 -6.60
C LEU A 550 -3.64 -0.22 -7.86
N LYS A 551 -3.07 -0.99 -8.80
CA LYS A 551 -3.81 -1.42 -10.00
C LYS A 551 -4.96 -2.35 -9.62
N GLN A 552 -4.76 -3.27 -8.67
CA GLN A 552 -5.85 -4.12 -8.16
C GLN A 552 -6.98 -3.25 -7.62
N ILE A 553 -6.69 -2.31 -6.72
CA ILE A 553 -7.68 -1.37 -6.14
C ILE A 553 -8.38 -0.53 -7.22
N LEU A 554 -7.65 -0.03 -8.21
CA LEU A 554 -8.24 0.77 -9.29
C LEU A 554 -9.11 -0.08 -10.23
N ASP A 555 -8.75 -1.34 -10.48
CA ASP A 555 -9.60 -2.28 -11.22
C ASP A 555 -10.89 -2.59 -10.48
N LEU A 556 -10.82 -2.68 -9.15
CA LEU A 556 -12.00 -2.72 -8.31
C LEU A 556 -12.90 -1.51 -8.58
N PHE A 557 -12.36 -0.28 -8.64
CA PHE A 557 -13.17 0.92 -8.95
C PHE A 557 -13.83 0.88 -10.34
N LYS A 558 -13.18 0.31 -11.35
CA LYS A 558 -13.76 0.18 -12.70
C LYS A 558 -15.01 -0.68 -12.74
N ILE A 559 -15.02 -1.79 -11.98
CA ILE A 559 -16.16 -2.70 -11.93
C ILE A 559 -17.42 -1.94 -11.46
N TYR A 560 -17.26 -0.99 -10.54
CA TYR A 560 -18.35 -0.16 -10.00
C TYR A 560 -18.75 1.00 -10.89
N GLY A 561 -17.79 1.60 -11.59
CA GLY A 561 -18.03 2.74 -12.49
C GLY A 561 -18.97 2.43 -13.66
N ASN A 562 -19.20 1.15 -13.98
CA ASN A 562 -20.22 0.70 -14.92
C ASN A 562 -21.65 0.82 -14.32
N LEU A 563 -22.16 2.05 -14.29
CA LEU A 563 -23.47 2.51 -13.81
C LEU A 563 -24.74 1.89 -14.46
N GLY A 564 -24.65 0.68 -15.02
CA GLY A 564 -25.78 -0.04 -15.61
C GLY A 564 -26.17 -1.33 -14.88
N SER A 565 -25.27 -1.88 -14.08
CA SER A 565 -25.46 -3.13 -13.36
C SER A 565 -25.05 -2.87 -11.92
N SER A 566 -25.97 -2.94 -10.95
CA SER A 566 -25.55 -3.02 -9.55
C SER A 566 -24.61 -4.23 -9.44
N PRO A 567 -23.33 -4.06 -9.03
CA PRO A 567 -22.52 -5.22 -8.70
C PRO A 567 -23.29 -6.03 -7.64
N SER A 568 -23.27 -7.35 -7.76
CA SER A 568 -23.87 -8.25 -6.76
C SER A 568 -23.27 -7.93 -5.39
N THR A 569 -24.06 -7.96 -4.32
CA THR A 569 -23.64 -7.67 -2.94
C THR A 569 -22.33 -8.35 -2.54
N VAL A 570 -22.08 -9.57 -3.04
CA VAL A 570 -20.85 -10.35 -2.84
C VAL A 570 -19.58 -9.64 -3.34
N GLN A 571 -19.63 -8.98 -4.50
CA GLN A 571 -18.50 -8.22 -5.05
C GLN A 571 -18.29 -6.90 -4.29
N GLN A 572 -19.30 -6.40 -3.57
CA GLN A 572 -19.21 -5.24 -2.66
C GLN A 572 -18.56 -5.60 -1.34
N GLU A 573 -18.91 -6.76 -0.80
CA GLU A 573 -18.30 -7.29 0.42
C GLU A 573 -16.83 -7.66 0.21
N GLN A 574 -16.47 -8.27 -0.92
CA GLN A 574 -15.07 -8.58 -1.25
C GLN A 574 -14.20 -7.31 -1.36
N LEU A 575 -14.78 -6.23 -1.89
CA LEU A 575 -14.07 -4.99 -2.18
C LEU A 575 -13.63 -4.18 -0.96
N MET A 576 -14.49 -4.18 0.05
CA MET A 576 -14.37 -3.37 1.27
C MET A 576 -13.95 -4.21 2.47
N HIS A 577 -13.65 -5.49 2.27
CA HIS A 577 -13.18 -6.35 3.35
C HIS A 577 -11.81 -5.87 3.86
N ASP A 578 -10.89 -5.62 2.93
CA ASP A 578 -9.50 -5.27 3.27
C ASP A 578 -9.28 -3.76 3.40
N ILE A 579 -10.12 -2.94 2.76
CA ILE A 579 -10.09 -1.48 2.85
C ILE A 579 -11.14 -1.03 3.88
N GLU A 580 -10.70 -0.57 5.03
CA GLU A 580 -11.59 -0.26 6.15
C GLU A 580 -11.87 1.24 6.27
N HIS A 581 -13.10 1.59 6.63
CA HIS A 581 -13.46 2.96 6.98
C HIS A 581 -13.04 3.28 8.43
N VAL A 582 -12.33 4.39 8.63
CA VAL A 582 -11.84 4.84 9.94
C VAL A 582 -12.75 5.93 10.52
N PRO A 583 -13.47 5.66 11.62
CA PRO A 583 -14.43 6.62 12.19
C PRO A 583 -13.78 7.70 13.05
N PHE A 584 -14.40 8.88 13.10
CA PHE A 584 -13.91 10.06 13.82
C PHE A 584 -14.27 10.13 15.31
N ASP A 585 -15.30 9.42 15.78
CA ASP A 585 -15.66 9.40 17.23
C ASP A 585 -15.04 8.19 17.97
N GLY A 586 -13.89 7.68 17.50
CA GLY A 586 -13.09 6.66 18.20
C GLY A 586 -13.88 5.38 18.55
N LEU A 587 -13.68 4.88 19.78
CA LEU A 587 -14.34 3.68 20.31
C LEU A 587 -15.88 3.80 20.31
N THR A 588 -16.42 4.97 20.64
CA THR A 588 -17.88 5.20 20.67
C THR A 588 -18.54 5.03 19.30
N ASP A 589 -17.93 5.52 18.22
CA ASP A 589 -18.42 5.25 16.87
C ASP A 589 -18.02 3.88 16.35
N PHE A 590 -16.97 3.24 16.87
CA PHE A 590 -16.69 1.84 16.58
C PHE A 590 -17.82 0.93 17.09
N PHE A 591 -18.22 1.09 18.36
CA PHE A 591 -19.39 0.42 18.93
C PHE A 591 -20.70 0.83 18.23
N ARG A 592 -20.88 2.12 17.91
CA ARG A 592 -22.06 2.59 17.18
C ARG A 592 -22.08 2.10 15.73
N SER A 593 -20.94 1.95 15.06
CA SER A 593 -20.80 1.40 13.70
C SER A 593 -21.08 -0.11 13.68
N ALA A 594 -20.67 -0.82 14.73
CA ALA A 594 -21.11 -2.20 14.98
C ALA A 594 -22.63 -2.27 15.21
N ALA A 595 -23.21 -1.32 15.94
CA ALA A 595 -24.65 -1.23 16.19
C ALA A 595 -25.47 -0.72 14.97
N ARG A 596 -24.92 0.12 14.08
CA ARG A 596 -25.60 0.64 12.88
C ARG A 596 -25.99 -0.48 11.90
N GLY A 597 -25.24 -1.59 11.90
CA GLY A 597 -25.61 -2.81 11.18
C GLY A 597 -26.94 -3.42 11.62
N LEU A 598 -27.42 -3.12 12.84
CA LEU A 598 -28.72 -3.57 13.37
C LEU A 598 -29.88 -2.62 13.02
N PHE A 599 -29.60 -1.37 12.65
CA PHE A 599 -30.61 -0.33 12.41
C PHE A 599 -30.76 0.11 10.95
N GLY A 600 -29.99 -0.49 10.02
CA GLY A 600 -30.14 -0.25 8.58
C GLY A 600 -29.49 1.03 8.04
N ASP A 601 -28.70 1.75 8.84
CA ASP A 601 -27.90 2.88 8.37
C ASP A 601 -26.66 2.38 7.61
N THR A 602 -26.50 2.79 6.36
CA THR A 602 -25.40 2.37 5.48
C THR A 602 -24.07 2.98 5.91
N LYS A 603 -23.05 2.15 6.19
CA LYS A 603 -21.67 2.59 6.42
C LYS A 603 -21.14 3.40 5.22
N PRO A 604 -20.26 4.40 5.42
CA PRO A 604 -19.60 5.09 4.31
C PRO A 604 -18.90 4.09 3.40
N ASN A 605 -19.17 4.19 2.09
CA ASN A 605 -18.63 3.31 1.08
C ASN A 605 -17.72 4.12 0.16
N LEU A 606 -16.44 3.74 0.07
CA LEU A 606 -15.40 4.41 -0.73
C LEU A 606 -15.81 4.64 -2.18
N ILE A 607 -16.67 3.77 -2.73
CA ILE A 607 -17.08 3.79 -4.13
C ILE A 607 -18.54 4.26 -4.28
N SER A 608 -19.07 4.93 -3.26
CA SER A 608 -20.30 5.68 -3.42
C SER A 608 -20.14 6.79 -4.47
N ASN A 609 -21.20 7.08 -5.21
CA ASN A 609 -21.24 8.22 -6.13
C ASN A 609 -21.28 9.58 -5.42
N ASP A 610 -21.20 9.59 -4.08
CA ASP A 610 -21.30 10.77 -3.25
C ASP A 610 -20.01 11.61 -3.23
N TYR A 611 -18.88 11.02 -3.60
CA TYR A 611 -17.59 11.71 -3.60
C TYR A 611 -17.30 12.32 -4.97
N SER A 612 -17.12 13.65 -5.01
CA SER A 612 -16.64 14.35 -6.19
C SER A 612 -15.14 14.19 -6.40
N THR A 613 -14.39 13.81 -5.35
CA THR A 613 -12.94 13.66 -5.36
C THR A 613 -12.53 12.53 -4.42
N ILE A 614 -11.61 11.68 -4.88
CA ILE A 614 -10.95 10.65 -4.08
C ILE A 614 -9.47 11.02 -4.04
N VAL A 615 -8.95 11.23 -2.83
CA VAL A 615 -7.53 11.45 -2.58
C VAL A 615 -6.91 10.10 -2.24
N ILE A 616 -6.00 9.62 -3.09
CA ILE A 616 -5.23 8.40 -2.85
C ILE A 616 -3.86 8.82 -2.32
N PHE A 617 -3.55 8.46 -1.08
CA PHE A 617 -2.29 8.79 -0.43
C PHE A 617 -1.53 7.51 -0.08
N ILE A 618 -0.36 7.31 -0.68
CA ILE A 618 0.47 6.14 -0.40
C ILE A 618 1.52 6.50 0.64
N VAL A 619 1.34 5.97 1.85
CA VAL A 619 2.27 6.14 2.96
C VAL A 619 3.52 5.31 2.67
N GLY A 620 4.69 5.97 2.62
CA GLY A 620 5.96 5.34 2.22
C GLY A 620 6.32 5.51 0.74
N GLY A 621 5.54 6.29 -0.02
CA GLY A 621 5.92 6.75 -1.36
C GLY A 621 5.18 6.08 -2.51
N ILE A 622 5.19 6.78 -3.66
CA ILE A 622 4.51 6.39 -4.91
C ILE A 622 5.50 6.34 -6.07
N THR A 623 5.30 5.40 -6.99
CA THR A 623 6.11 5.26 -8.21
C THR A 623 5.50 6.00 -9.40
N SER A 624 6.31 6.32 -10.42
CA SER A 624 5.82 6.97 -11.64
C SER A 624 4.85 6.11 -12.44
N HIS A 625 4.98 4.78 -12.40
CA HIS A 625 4.00 3.86 -12.99
C HIS A 625 2.65 3.96 -12.31
N GLU A 626 2.61 4.03 -10.98
CA GLU A 626 1.38 4.22 -10.22
C GLU A 626 0.72 5.58 -10.51
N ILE A 627 1.52 6.64 -10.63
CA ILE A 627 1.04 7.98 -11.03
C ILE A 627 0.37 7.92 -12.42
N GLN A 628 1.04 7.29 -13.39
CA GLN A 628 0.45 7.07 -14.73
C GLN A 628 -0.84 6.25 -14.67
N LEU A 629 -0.87 5.18 -13.86
CA LEU A 629 -2.05 4.32 -13.72
C LEU A 629 -3.25 5.10 -13.19
N VAL A 630 -3.10 5.86 -12.11
CA VAL A 630 -4.18 6.68 -11.55
C VAL A 630 -4.73 7.66 -12.60
N GLN A 631 -3.85 8.32 -13.34
CA GLN A 631 -4.27 9.27 -14.36
C GLN A 631 -5.03 8.61 -15.51
N GLN A 632 -4.56 7.45 -15.99
CA GLN A 632 -5.26 6.68 -17.03
C GLN A 632 -6.66 6.27 -16.58
N TYR A 633 -6.82 5.82 -15.33
CA TYR A 633 -8.13 5.43 -14.79
C TYR A 633 -9.05 6.64 -14.62
N SER A 634 -8.52 7.75 -14.10
CA SER A 634 -9.24 9.02 -13.98
C SER A 634 -9.81 9.49 -15.33
N GLN A 635 -9.00 9.44 -16.39
CA GLN A 635 -9.43 9.80 -17.75
C GLN A 635 -10.49 8.84 -18.31
N GLN A 636 -10.36 7.54 -18.05
CA GLN A 636 -11.34 6.53 -18.49
C GLN A 636 -12.70 6.74 -17.81
N ILE A 637 -12.71 6.97 -16.50
CA ILE A 637 -13.92 7.24 -15.73
C ILE A 637 -14.59 8.53 -16.20
N LYS A 638 -13.82 9.60 -16.44
CA LYS A 638 -14.33 10.86 -17.01
C LYS A 638 -15.02 10.65 -18.36
N LYS A 639 -14.34 9.98 -19.30
CA LYS A 639 -14.91 9.65 -20.63
C LYS A 639 -16.21 8.84 -20.54
N GLN A 640 -16.26 7.86 -19.64
CA GLN A 640 -17.46 7.05 -19.42
C GLN A 640 -18.64 7.88 -18.88
N ARG A 641 -18.40 8.77 -17.91
CA ARG A 641 -19.40 9.70 -17.37
C ARG A 641 -19.94 10.64 -18.44
N ASP A 642 -19.05 11.22 -19.26
CA ASP A 642 -19.44 12.14 -20.35
C ASP A 642 -20.27 11.43 -21.42
N CYS A 643 -19.90 10.21 -21.82
CA CYS A 643 -20.68 9.40 -22.76
C CYS A 643 -22.07 9.01 -22.20
N SER A 644 -22.16 8.68 -20.92
CA SER A 644 -23.42 8.34 -20.25
C SER A 644 -24.37 9.55 -20.18
N TYR A 645 -23.83 10.73 -19.85
CA TYR A 645 -24.58 11.99 -19.85
C TYR A 645 -25.17 12.30 -21.24
N HIS A 646 -24.38 12.16 -22.30
CA HIS A 646 -24.86 12.34 -23.67
C HIS A 646 -25.95 11.33 -24.03
N LYS A 647 -25.80 10.05 -23.70
CA LYS A 647 -26.84 9.01 -23.96
C LYS A 647 -28.15 9.31 -23.21
N ASN A 648 -28.09 9.77 -21.97
CA ASN A 648 -29.26 10.13 -21.18
C ASN A 648 -29.93 11.41 -21.71
N MET A 649 -29.15 12.41 -22.11
CA MET A 649 -29.67 13.62 -22.76
C MET A 649 -30.36 13.27 -24.09
N PHE A 650 -29.78 12.38 -24.91
CA PHE A 650 -30.43 11.88 -26.13
C PHE A 650 -31.72 11.10 -25.82
N ARG A 651 -31.77 10.32 -24.74
CA ARG A 651 -33.01 9.64 -24.30
C ARG A 651 -34.08 10.62 -23.84
N VAL A 652 -33.73 11.64 -23.07
CA VAL A 652 -34.66 12.70 -22.61
C VAL A 652 -35.14 13.55 -23.79
N ALA A 653 -34.26 13.87 -24.75
CA ALA A 653 -34.63 14.54 -25.99
C ALA A 653 -35.56 13.66 -26.85
N LYS A 654 -35.30 12.36 -26.95
CA LYS A 654 -36.14 11.39 -27.69
C LYS A 654 -37.48 11.16 -27.00
N ALA A 655 -37.54 11.15 -25.68
CA ALA A 655 -38.80 11.08 -24.91
C ALA A 655 -39.61 12.39 -25.06
N SER A 656 -38.95 13.55 -25.09
CA SER A 656 -39.60 14.83 -25.36
C SER A 656 -40.12 14.94 -26.80
N PHE A 657 -39.39 14.41 -27.78
CA PHE A 657 -39.85 14.27 -29.16
C PHE A 657 -41.00 13.26 -29.30
N SER A 658 -40.94 12.14 -28.58
CA SER A 658 -41.99 11.10 -28.60
C SER A 658 -43.28 11.59 -27.96
N ASN A 659 -43.21 12.37 -26.86
CA ASN A 659 -44.38 13.01 -26.25
C ASN A 659 -44.98 14.11 -27.14
N LYS A 660 -44.18 14.78 -27.98
CA LYS A 660 -44.65 15.70 -29.01
C LYS A 660 -45.36 14.98 -30.16
N LEU A 661 -44.88 13.79 -30.55
CA LEU A 661 -45.50 12.93 -31.56
C LEU A 661 -46.81 12.28 -31.07
N ILE A 662 -46.87 11.84 -29.80
CA ILE A 662 -48.05 11.19 -29.21
C ILE A 662 -49.21 12.19 -29.02
N ARG A 663 -48.93 13.48 -28.81
CA ARG A 663 -49.97 14.53 -28.86
C ARG A 663 -50.49 14.83 -30.28
N SER A 664 -49.84 14.34 -31.32
CA SER A 664 -50.27 14.51 -32.72
C SER A 664 -50.93 13.28 -33.35
N GLN A 665 -50.98 12.15 -32.62
CA GLN A 665 -51.56 10.90 -33.12
C GLN A 665 -52.37 10.20 -32.03
N SER A 666 -53.55 10.76 -31.74
CA SER A 666 -54.62 10.06 -31.03
C SER A 666 -55.84 9.96 -31.92
N SER A 667 -55.81 9.05 -32.89
CA SER A 667 -57.00 8.43 -33.44
C SER A 667 -56.66 7.03 -33.94
N THR A 668 -57.59 6.10 -33.66
CA THR A 668 -57.65 4.70 -34.06
C THR A 668 -57.00 3.65 -33.15
N SER A 669 -57.92 2.84 -32.62
CA SER A 669 -57.83 1.61 -31.84
C SER A 669 -57.17 0.43 -32.58
N ILE A 670 -56.68 -0.57 -31.84
CA ILE A 670 -57.12 -1.99 -31.92
C ILE A 670 -56.43 -2.83 -30.82
N LYS A 671 -57.23 -3.74 -30.25
CA LYS A 671 -56.92 -4.73 -29.20
C LYS A 671 -56.03 -5.89 -29.72
N ALA A 672 -55.15 -6.44 -28.87
CA ALA A 672 -54.90 -7.88 -28.82
C ALA A 672 -54.29 -8.33 -27.48
N LYS A 673 -54.86 -9.41 -26.92
CA LYS A 673 -54.56 -10.07 -25.64
C LYS A 673 -53.25 -10.87 -25.70
N LYS A 674 -52.55 -10.99 -24.56
CA LYS A 674 -51.70 -12.17 -24.26
C LYS A 674 -51.99 -12.69 -22.86
N SER A 675 -52.13 -14.00 -22.81
CA SER A 675 -52.56 -14.89 -21.74
C SER A 675 -51.44 -15.17 -20.72
N ASN A 676 -51.82 -15.14 -19.44
CA ASN A 676 -51.05 -15.66 -18.31
C ASN A 676 -51.22 -17.17 -18.18
N GLN A 677 -50.14 -17.89 -17.92
CA GLN A 677 -50.18 -19.18 -17.21
C GLN A 677 -49.06 -19.23 -16.16
N ARG A 678 -49.49 -19.23 -14.90
CA ARG A 678 -48.76 -19.67 -13.71
C ARG A 678 -48.86 -21.20 -13.65
N ILE A 679 -47.75 -21.87 -13.33
CA ILE A 679 -47.79 -23.22 -12.75
C ILE A 679 -46.88 -23.20 -11.51
N ASN A 680 -47.51 -23.54 -10.37
CA ASN A 680 -46.89 -23.78 -9.07
C ASN A 680 -46.00 -25.03 -9.13
N LYS A 681 -44.86 -25.00 -8.42
CA LYS A 681 -44.16 -26.22 -8.00
C LYS A 681 -44.05 -26.26 -6.48
N THR A 682 -44.48 -27.41 -5.98
CA THR A 682 -44.44 -27.93 -4.62
C THR A 682 -43.02 -28.05 -4.09
N THR A 683 -42.86 -27.66 -2.83
CA THR A 683 -41.75 -27.89 -1.91
C THR A 683 -41.64 -29.36 -1.53
N GLU A 684 -40.52 -30.01 -1.84
CA GLU A 684 -39.99 -31.16 -1.10
C GLU A 684 -38.54 -31.46 -1.53
N ASN A 685 -37.69 -31.77 -0.55
CA ASN A 685 -36.28 -32.19 -0.60
C ASN A 685 -35.18 -31.11 -0.78
N ILE A 686 -34.63 -30.66 0.36
CA ILE A 686 -33.37 -29.90 0.47
C ILE A 686 -32.33 -30.77 1.19
N LEU A 687 -31.29 -31.18 0.47
CA LEU A 687 -29.96 -31.61 0.93
C LEU A 687 -29.02 -31.52 -0.28
N PRO A 688 -27.76 -31.07 -0.15
CA PRO A 688 -26.85 -30.87 -1.27
C PRO A 688 -26.15 -32.20 -1.60
N ILE A 689 -26.92 -33.22 -1.99
CA ILE A 689 -26.37 -34.36 -2.72
C ILE A 689 -26.96 -34.28 -4.12
N ARG A 690 -26.32 -33.47 -4.96
CA ARG A 690 -26.45 -33.64 -6.41
C ARG A 690 -25.98 -35.05 -6.73
N ILE A 691 -26.93 -35.98 -6.86
CA ILE A 691 -26.88 -37.31 -7.47
C ILE A 691 -25.43 -37.83 -7.62
N SER A 692 -24.77 -38.10 -6.50
CA SER A 692 -23.62 -38.98 -6.51
C SER A 692 -24.18 -40.39 -6.63
N SER A 693 -23.67 -41.18 -7.58
CA SER A 693 -24.10 -42.57 -7.73
C SER A 693 -23.95 -43.32 -6.39
N SER A 694 -24.82 -44.29 -6.10
CA SER A 694 -24.72 -45.12 -4.88
C SER A 694 -23.32 -45.73 -4.72
N LYS A 695 -22.65 -46.00 -5.84
CA LYS A 695 -21.26 -46.44 -5.92
C LYS A 695 -20.26 -45.40 -5.40
N TYR A 696 -20.39 -44.13 -5.79
CA TYR A 696 -19.51 -43.06 -5.30
C TYR A 696 -19.64 -42.85 -3.78
N VAL A 697 -20.87 -42.85 -3.26
CA VAL A 697 -21.11 -42.73 -1.81
C VAL A 697 -20.48 -43.90 -1.05
N ALA A 698 -20.66 -45.13 -1.54
CA ALA A 698 -20.05 -46.32 -0.94
C ALA A 698 -18.52 -46.24 -0.96
N GLU A 699 -17.92 -45.75 -2.04
CA GLU A 699 -16.48 -45.56 -2.16
C GLU A 699 -15.95 -44.51 -1.17
N GLN A 700 -16.57 -43.33 -1.10
CA GLN A 700 -16.15 -42.28 -0.15
C GLN A 700 -16.30 -42.74 1.30
N ARG A 701 -17.40 -43.42 1.64
CA ARG A 701 -17.59 -44.04 2.95
C ARG A 701 -16.53 -45.10 3.27
N SER A 702 -16.14 -45.92 2.29
CA SER A 702 -15.04 -46.89 2.46
C SER A 702 -13.70 -46.20 2.72
N LYS A 703 -13.37 -45.13 1.97
CA LYS A 703 -12.14 -44.35 2.20
C LYS A 703 -12.14 -43.71 3.59
N ALA A 704 -13.24 -43.07 3.98
CA ALA A 704 -13.37 -42.48 5.31
C ALA A 704 -13.22 -43.53 6.42
N ARG A 705 -13.79 -44.72 6.25
CA ARG A 705 -13.65 -45.83 7.21
C ARG A 705 -12.20 -46.27 7.38
N ASP A 706 -11.46 -46.42 6.28
CA ASP A 706 -10.03 -46.77 6.32
C ASP A 706 -9.23 -45.75 7.15
N ILE A 707 -9.51 -44.46 6.96
CA ILE A 707 -8.86 -43.36 7.69
C ILE A 707 -9.14 -43.49 9.18
N VAL A 708 -10.42 -43.61 9.57
CA VAL A 708 -10.79 -43.67 10.99
C VAL A 708 -10.19 -44.92 11.67
N LEU A 709 -10.21 -46.08 11.00
CA LEU A 709 -9.56 -47.29 11.51
C LEU A 709 -8.03 -47.12 11.63
N CYS A 710 -7.40 -46.39 10.71
CA CYS A 710 -5.98 -46.07 10.79
C CYS A 710 -5.68 -45.20 12.01
N LEU A 711 -6.45 -44.12 12.22
CA LEU A 711 -6.31 -43.24 13.39
C LEU A 711 -6.44 -44.01 14.72
N GLN A 712 -7.39 -44.96 14.80
CA GLN A 712 -7.52 -45.83 15.97
C GLN A 712 -6.30 -46.73 16.19
N ARG A 713 -5.74 -47.33 15.12
CA ARG A 713 -4.50 -48.12 15.21
C ARG A 713 -3.29 -47.29 15.63
N LYS A 714 -3.28 -45.99 15.29
CA LYS A 714 -2.28 -45.00 15.71
C LYS A 714 -2.52 -44.43 17.11
N ASN A 715 -3.46 -45.02 17.87
CA ASN A 715 -3.80 -44.62 19.24
C ASN A 715 -4.29 -43.16 19.37
N ILE A 716 -4.92 -42.61 18.32
CA ILE A 716 -5.65 -41.35 18.43
C ILE A 716 -6.96 -41.62 19.17
N LYS A 717 -7.22 -40.84 20.23
CA LYS A 717 -8.40 -40.96 21.09
C LYS A 717 -9.30 -39.73 21.05
N LEU A 718 -8.78 -38.57 20.64
CA LEU A 718 -9.57 -37.36 20.44
C LEU A 718 -9.26 -36.77 19.06
N ILE A 719 -10.32 -36.53 18.28
CA ILE A 719 -10.25 -35.75 17.04
C ILE A 719 -10.92 -34.41 17.32
N ALA A 720 -10.20 -33.33 17.10
CA ALA A 720 -10.68 -31.96 17.18
C ALA A 720 -10.74 -31.37 15.78
N ILE A 721 -11.91 -30.84 15.41
CA ILE A 721 -12.14 -30.25 14.09
C ILE A 721 -12.52 -28.81 14.31
N ASP A 722 -11.81 -27.89 13.68
CA ASP A 722 -12.25 -26.51 13.65
C ASP A 722 -13.51 -26.33 12.80
N PHE A 723 -14.30 -25.32 13.15
CA PHE A 723 -15.55 -25.02 12.49
C PHE A 723 -15.36 -24.24 11.19
N ASP A 724 -14.78 -23.05 11.28
CA ASP A 724 -14.67 -22.09 10.18
C ASP A 724 -13.57 -22.50 9.22
N ASN A 725 -13.79 -22.38 7.90
CA ASN A 725 -12.83 -22.76 6.85
C ASN A 725 -12.19 -24.18 6.99
N THR A 726 -12.69 -25.01 7.89
CA THR A 726 -12.23 -26.35 8.18
C THR A 726 -13.38 -27.33 7.96
N LEU A 727 -14.32 -27.46 8.91
CA LEU A 727 -15.57 -28.21 8.70
C LEU A 727 -16.41 -27.56 7.60
N LEU A 728 -16.50 -26.23 7.63
CA LEU A 728 -17.16 -25.42 6.62
C LEU A 728 -16.18 -24.99 5.53
N SER A 729 -16.70 -24.79 4.31
CA SER A 729 -15.97 -24.15 3.20
C SER A 729 -15.95 -22.62 3.28
N ILE A 730 -16.50 -22.05 4.36
CA ILE A 730 -16.62 -20.61 4.58
C ILE A 730 -16.24 -20.26 6.01
N HIS A 731 -15.94 -18.98 6.22
CA HIS A 731 -15.67 -18.40 7.54
C HIS A 731 -16.93 -17.67 8.06
N THR A 732 -17.37 -17.99 9.27
CA THR A 732 -18.53 -17.37 9.94
C THR A 732 -18.19 -16.14 10.75
N SER A 733 -16.90 -15.78 10.87
CA SER A 733 -16.42 -14.59 11.58
C SER A 733 -16.82 -14.56 13.06
N GLY A 734 -16.90 -15.73 13.69
CA GLY A 734 -17.29 -15.89 15.09
C GLY A 734 -18.79 -15.68 15.37
N TYR A 735 -19.56 -15.22 14.37
CA TYR A 735 -21.00 -15.03 14.48
C TYR A 735 -21.69 -15.03 13.10
N TYR A 736 -22.24 -16.18 12.71
CA TYR A 736 -23.03 -16.37 11.50
C TYR A 736 -24.43 -15.75 11.61
N GLN A 737 -24.81 -14.95 10.62
CA GLN A 737 -26.12 -14.26 10.56
C GLN A 737 -27.17 -14.96 9.68
N GLY A 738 -26.78 -15.99 8.92
CA GLY A 738 -27.68 -16.74 8.05
C GLY A 738 -28.47 -17.84 8.76
N THR A 739 -29.24 -18.60 7.98
CA THR A 739 -29.99 -19.77 8.49
C THR A 739 -29.11 -21.02 8.48
N VAL A 740 -29.44 -21.98 9.35
CA VAL A 740 -28.76 -23.29 9.37
C VAL A 740 -28.90 -24.01 8.03
N ASP A 741 -30.03 -23.85 7.34
CA ASP A 741 -30.26 -24.45 6.02
C ASP A 741 -29.31 -23.91 4.95
N ASN A 742 -28.84 -22.66 5.05
CA ASN A 742 -27.81 -22.14 4.16
C ASN A 742 -26.43 -22.66 4.58
N LEU A 743 -26.17 -22.73 5.88
CA LEU A 743 -24.87 -23.17 6.42
C LEU A 743 -24.58 -24.64 6.13
N ILE A 744 -25.61 -25.48 6.03
CA ILE A 744 -25.48 -26.91 5.70
C ILE A 744 -24.87 -27.13 4.30
N GLU A 745 -25.11 -26.21 3.35
CA GLU A 745 -24.56 -26.28 2.00
C GLU A 745 -23.05 -26.08 1.98
N HIS A 746 -22.49 -25.54 3.06
CA HIS A 746 -21.07 -25.26 3.20
C HIS A 746 -20.30 -26.34 3.95
N ILE A 747 -20.94 -27.38 4.51
CA ILE A 747 -20.22 -28.50 5.09
C ILE A 747 -19.40 -29.19 3.99
N ARG A 748 -18.08 -29.23 4.17
CA ARG A 748 -17.19 -29.89 3.20
C ARG A 748 -17.52 -31.38 3.13
N SER A 749 -17.69 -31.90 1.91
CA SER A 749 -18.06 -33.31 1.67
C SER A 749 -17.07 -34.29 2.31
N THR A 750 -15.79 -33.94 2.33
CA THR A 750 -14.72 -34.68 3.00
C THR A 750 -15.02 -34.90 4.49
N PHE A 751 -15.37 -33.83 5.20
CA PHE A 751 -15.69 -33.89 6.62
C PHE A 751 -17.06 -34.51 6.88
N TYR A 752 -18.01 -34.36 5.96
CA TYR A 752 -19.28 -35.10 6.02
C TYR A 752 -19.05 -36.63 6.06
N TYR A 753 -18.31 -37.19 5.09
CA TYR A 753 -18.04 -38.64 5.09
C TYR A 753 -17.18 -39.08 6.27
N PHE A 754 -16.19 -38.27 6.63
CA PHE A 754 -15.28 -38.57 7.74
C PHE A 754 -16.01 -38.61 9.10
N ILE A 755 -16.79 -37.57 9.42
CA ILE A 755 -17.57 -37.51 10.66
C ILE A 755 -18.64 -38.61 10.68
N GLN A 756 -19.33 -38.88 9.56
CA GLN A 756 -20.33 -39.94 9.49
C GLN A 756 -19.73 -41.31 9.85
N GLU A 757 -18.54 -41.66 9.34
CA GLU A 757 -17.88 -42.91 9.71
C GLU A 757 -17.41 -42.93 11.17
N ILE A 758 -16.96 -41.81 11.73
CA ILE A 758 -16.64 -41.71 13.17
C ILE A 758 -17.88 -42.02 14.00
N LEU A 759 -19.03 -41.43 13.68
CA LEU A 759 -20.27 -41.62 14.43
C LEU A 759 -20.82 -43.04 14.32
N ASP A 760 -20.66 -43.67 13.17
CA ASP A 760 -21.11 -45.04 12.93
C ASP A 760 -20.25 -46.09 13.68
N LEU A 761 -19.06 -45.72 14.17
CA LEU A 761 -18.23 -46.64 14.94
C LEU A 761 -18.87 -47.06 16.27
N PRO A 762 -18.80 -48.35 16.63
CA PRO A 762 -19.17 -48.83 17.97
C PRO A 762 -18.29 -48.23 19.08
N ALA A 763 -17.04 -47.90 18.75
CA ALA A 763 -16.05 -47.34 19.66
C ALA A 763 -16.25 -45.84 19.97
N PHE A 764 -17.07 -45.15 19.19
CA PHE A 764 -17.33 -43.72 19.36
C PHE A 764 -18.02 -43.44 20.70
N GLY A 765 -17.50 -42.46 21.44
CA GLY A 765 -17.95 -42.14 22.79
C GLY A 765 -17.34 -43.00 23.90
N HIS A 766 -16.63 -44.08 23.54
CA HIS A 766 -15.99 -45.00 24.50
C HIS A 766 -14.46 -44.93 24.49
N THR A 767 -13.85 -45.06 23.31
CA THR A 767 -12.40 -45.06 23.10
C THR A 767 -11.94 -44.05 22.05
N LEU A 768 -12.85 -43.53 21.23
CA LEU A 768 -12.62 -42.42 20.31
C LEU A 768 -13.67 -41.33 20.55
N HIS A 769 -13.21 -40.09 20.70
CA HIS A 769 -14.03 -38.91 20.93
C HIS A 769 -13.85 -37.90 19.78
N LEU A 770 -14.90 -37.15 19.49
CA LEU A 770 -14.92 -36.08 18.50
C LEU A 770 -15.35 -34.78 19.18
N CYS A 771 -14.65 -33.70 18.89
CA CYS A 771 -15.05 -32.37 19.30
C CYS A 771 -14.97 -31.38 18.14
N ILE A 772 -15.86 -30.38 18.19
CA ILE A 772 -15.74 -29.17 17.38
C ILE A 772 -15.23 -28.06 18.29
N VAL A 773 -14.09 -27.50 17.95
CA VAL A 773 -13.48 -26.36 18.65
C VAL A 773 -13.64 -25.12 17.76
N THR A 774 -14.08 -24.00 18.31
CA THR A 774 -14.30 -22.79 17.52
C THR A 774 -14.32 -21.53 18.38
N PHE A 775 -13.93 -20.41 17.78
CA PHE A 775 -14.12 -19.08 18.36
C PHE A 775 -15.52 -18.52 18.18
N SER A 776 -16.42 -19.24 17.49
CA SER A 776 -17.83 -18.86 17.44
C SER A 776 -18.48 -18.97 18.81
N SER A 777 -19.34 -18.01 19.14
CA SER A 777 -20.16 -18.03 20.37
C SER A 777 -21.49 -18.77 20.19
N GLN A 778 -21.82 -19.21 18.98
CA GLN A 778 -23.15 -19.69 18.62
C GLN A 778 -23.30 -21.21 18.76
N GLU A 779 -23.11 -21.75 19.97
CA GLU A 779 -23.15 -23.20 20.21
C GLU A 779 -24.46 -23.86 19.73
N GLN A 780 -25.61 -23.23 19.99
CA GLN A 780 -26.93 -23.76 19.59
C GLN A 780 -27.09 -23.88 18.07
N LEU A 781 -26.53 -22.93 17.32
CA LEU A 781 -26.56 -22.92 15.86
C LEU A 781 -25.73 -24.08 15.31
N ILE A 782 -24.52 -24.26 15.84
CA ILE A 782 -23.60 -25.34 15.46
C ILE A 782 -24.21 -26.71 15.81
N ARG A 783 -24.82 -26.84 17.00
CA ARG A 783 -25.52 -28.06 17.42
C ARG A 783 -26.65 -28.42 16.46
N LYS A 784 -27.48 -27.44 16.10
CA LYS A 784 -28.58 -27.64 15.14
C LYS A 784 -28.07 -27.98 13.75
N LEU A 785 -26.98 -27.37 13.30
CA LEU A 785 -26.31 -27.71 12.04
C LEU A 785 -25.88 -29.17 12.01
N LEU A 786 -25.19 -29.65 13.04
CA LEU A 786 -24.73 -31.04 13.13
C LEU A 786 -25.91 -32.03 13.17
N GLN A 787 -26.98 -31.72 13.90
CA GLN A 787 -28.18 -32.56 13.96
C GLN A 787 -28.90 -32.66 12.61
N LEU A 788 -28.92 -31.58 11.82
CA LEU A 788 -29.50 -31.59 10.47
C LEU A 788 -28.61 -32.29 9.46
N ALA A 789 -27.29 -32.12 9.56
CA ALA A 789 -26.32 -32.76 8.68
C ALA A 789 -26.24 -34.27 8.88
N PHE A 790 -26.29 -34.74 10.13
CA PHE A 790 -26.05 -36.14 10.47
C PHE A 790 -27.26 -36.74 11.18
N LYS A 791 -27.95 -37.66 10.51
CA LYS A 791 -29.18 -38.30 11.01
C LYS A 791 -28.87 -39.47 11.97
N THR A 792 -28.23 -39.17 13.10
CA THR A 792 -27.89 -40.17 14.13
C THR A 792 -28.10 -39.63 15.53
N SER A 793 -28.54 -40.49 16.46
CA SER A 793 -28.75 -40.14 17.88
C SER A 793 -27.44 -39.93 18.65
N LYS A 794 -26.29 -40.26 18.04
CA LYS A 794 -24.96 -40.09 18.65
C LYS A 794 -24.42 -38.67 18.55
N ILE A 795 -25.08 -37.74 17.87
CA ILE A 795 -24.59 -36.35 17.70
C ILE A 795 -24.39 -35.63 19.03
N ASP A 796 -25.25 -35.89 20.02
CA ASP A 796 -25.14 -35.25 21.33
C ASP A 796 -23.89 -35.69 22.11
N GLN A 797 -23.18 -36.73 21.63
CA GLN A 797 -21.91 -37.16 22.21
C GLN A 797 -20.70 -36.36 21.69
N ILE A 798 -20.85 -35.61 20.58
CA ILE A 798 -19.84 -34.66 20.09
C ILE A 798 -19.71 -33.52 21.09
N ILE A 799 -18.49 -33.24 21.53
CA ILE A 799 -18.22 -32.12 22.43
C ILE A 799 -18.11 -30.84 21.61
N LEU A 800 -18.91 -29.83 21.93
CA LEU A 800 -18.79 -28.51 21.32
C LEU A 800 -18.06 -27.60 22.30
N ARG A 801 -16.91 -27.07 21.90
CA ARG A 801 -16.23 -26.03 22.66
C ARG A 801 -16.24 -24.74 21.85
N CYS A 802 -17.20 -23.88 22.19
CA CYS A 802 -17.46 -22.59 21.58
C CYS A 802 -17.02 -21.47 22.55
N ASN A 803 -16.78 -20.27 22.02
CA ASN A 803 -16.54 -19.06 22.82
C ASN A 803 -17.86 -18.51 23.40
N THR A 804 -18.57 -19.33 24.18
CA THR A 804 -19.73 -18.84 24.92
C THR A 804 -19.27 -17.87 26.02
N PRO A 805 -20.12 -16.93 26.44
CA PRO A 805 -19.77 -16.01 27.54
C PRO A 805 -19.28 -16.73 28.80
N GLU A 806 -19.87 -17.88 29.12
CA GLU A 806 -19.48 -18.71 30.25
C GLU A 806 -18.07 -19.27 30.08
N PHE A 807 -17.72 -19.77 28.88
CA PHE A 807 -16.40 -20.32 28.63
C PHE A 807 -15.31 -19.24 28.61
N ILE A 808 -15.57 -18.10 27.96
CA ILE A 808 -14.62 -16.97 27.91
C ILE A 808 -14.30 -16.49 29.33
N SER A 809 -15.27 -16.47 30.24
CA SER A 809 -15.05 -16.03 31.63
C SER A 809 -14.07 -16.91 32.42
N THR A 810 -13.72 -18.09 31.90
CA THR A 810 -12.73 -19.00 32.50
C THR A 810 -11.31 -18.80 31.94
N MET A 811 -11.12 -17.93 30.95
CA MET A 811 -9.82 -17.63 30.34
C MET A 811 -9.11 -16.48 31.07
N ASN A 812 -7.80 -16.62 31.31
CA ASN A 812 -6.97 -15.53 31.86
C ASN A 812 -6.44 -14.64 30.72
N GLU A 813 -6.46 -13.31 30.89
CA GLU A 813 -6.16 -12.30 29.85
C GLU A 813 -4.70 -12.28 29.34
N ASN A 814 -3.77 -13.01 29.97
CA ASN A 814 -2.33 -12.79 29.79
C ASN A 814 -1.59 -13.74 28.83
N ASP A 815 -2.21 -14.81 28.30
CA ASP A 815 -1.57 -15.68 27.32
C ASP A 815 -2.60 -16.14 26.27
N PHE A 816 -2.54 -15.61 25.04
CA PHE A 816 -3.43 -16.05 23.96
C PHE A 816 -2.87 -17.31 23.28
N LEU A 817 -3.20 -18.50 23.80
CA LEU A 817 -2.76 -19.81 23.26
C LEU A 817 -3.72 -20.37 22.18
N GLY A 818 -4.51 -19.51 21.53
CA GLY A 818 -5.44 -19.94 20.47
C GLY A 818 -6.39 -21.05 20.90
N LYS A 819 -6.59 -22.06 20.05
CA LYS A 819 -7.47 -23.22 20.32
C LYS A 819 -6.93 -24.23 21.32
N GLU A 820 -5.72 -24.05 21.83
CA GLU A 820 -5.18 -24.90 22.89
C GLU A 820 -6.02 -24.82 24.17
N PHE A 821 -6.57 -23.65 24.48
CA PHE A 821 -7.51 -23.50 25.59
C PHE A 821 -8.79 -24.31 25.39
N HIS A 822 -9.31 -24.36 24.16
CA HIS A 822 -10.47 -25.17 23.82
C HIS A 822 -10.17 -26.65 24.01
N LEU A 823 -9.02 -27.11 23.50
CA LEU A 823 -8.56 -28.50 23.64
C LEU A 823 -8.36 -28.88 25.11
N THR A 824 -7.67 -28.05 25.88
CA THR A 824 -7.46 -28.25 27.32
C THR A 824 -8.80 -28.37 28.07
N SER A 825 -9.77 -27.52 27.73
CA SER A 825 -11.12 -27.59 28.30
C SER A 825 -11.84 -28.89 27.93
N VAL A 826 -11.74 -29.33 26.67
CA VAL A 826 -12.32 -30.61 26.21
C VAL A 826 -11.67 -31.80 26.93
N VAL A 827 -10.35 -31.82 27.06
CA VAL A 827 -9.62 -32.88 27.78
C VAL A 827 -10.01 -32.90 29.26
N THR A 828 -10.16 -31.74 29.87
CA THR A 828 -10.60 -31.60 31.27
C THR A 828 -12.02 -32.12 31.45
N GLU A 829 -12.95 -31.80 30.53
CA GLU A 829 -14.32 -32.35 30.54
C GLU A 829 -14.30 -33.88 30.43
N LEU A 830 -13.51 -34.43 29.52
CA LEU A 830 -13.40 -35.88 29.33
C LEU A 830 -12.84 -36.58 30.58
N ALA A 831 -11.84 -35.99 31.23
CA ALA A 831 -11.26 -36.53 32.46
C ALA A 831 -12.25 -36.48 33.63
N THR A 832 -12.93 -35.35 33.82
CA THR A 832 -13.77 -35.10 35.01
C THR A 832 -15.18 -35.67 34.87
N GLN A 833 -15.82 -35.50 33.72
CA GLN A 833 -17.22 -35.87 33.51
C GLN A 833 -17.39 -37.26 32.90
N ARG A 834 -16.40 -37.72 32.11
CA ARG A 834 -16.48 -39.03 31.43
C ARG A 834 -15.47 -40.06 31.95
N ASN A 835 -14.65 -39.69 32.93
CA ASN A 835 -13.58 -40.52 33.50
C ASN A 835 -12.64 -41.10 32.42
N LYS A 836 -12.25 -40.25 31.47
CA LYS A 836 -11.36 -40.59 30.34
C LYS A 836 -10.13 -39.69 30.35
N THR A 837 -8.97 -40.30 30.54
CA THR A 837 -7.68 -39.60 30.43
C THR A 837 -7.17 -39.67 28.99
N ILE A 838 -6.90 -38.51 28.39
CA ILE A 838 -6.34 -38.37 27.04
C ILE A 838 -4.98 -37.68 27.15
N LYS A 839 -3.95 -38.28 26.54
CA LYS A 839 -2.60 -37.69 26.50
C LYS A 839 -2.44 -36.79 25.28
N GLN A 840 -1.54 -35.82 25.37
CA GLN A 840 -1.23 -34.87 24.31
C GLN A 840 -1.00 -35.49 22.91
N HIS A 841 -0.25 -36.59 22.80
CA HIS A 841 0.00 -37.28 21.52
C HIS A 841 -1.17 -38.13 21.00
N GLU A 842 -2.25 -38.26 21.79
CA GLU A 842 -3.47 -38.99 21.43
C GLU A 842 -4.55 -38.05 20.84
N ILE A 843 -4.22 -36.77 20.65
CA ILE A 843 -5.09 -35.73 20.12
C ILE A 843 -4.69 -35.42 18.67
N LEU A 844 -5.66 -35.38 17.77
CA LEU A 844 -5.52 -34.90 16.40
C LEU A 844 -6.33 -33.61 16.22
N LEU A 845 -5.66 -32.48 15.95
CA LEU A 845 -6.30 -31.23 15.57
C LEU A 845 -6.31 -31.06 14.04
N LEU A 846 -7.48 -30.78 13.49
CA LEU A 846 -7.71 -30.40 12.10
C LEU A 846 -8.13 -28.93 12.09
N ASP A 847 -7.30 -28.06 11.51
CA ASP A 847 -7.46 -26.61 11.59
C ASP A 847 -6.91 -25.94 10.32
N ASP A 848 -7.52 -24.85 9.85
CA ASP A 848 -7.00 -24.05 8.73
C ASP A 848 -5.99 -22.99 9.19
N ASP A 849 -6.00 -22.62 10.48
CA ASP A 849 -5.11 -21.60 11.03
C ASP A 849 -3.76 -22.21 11.45
N VAL A 850 -2.72 -21.83 10.72
CA VAL A 850 -1.33 -22.26 10.96
C VAL A 850 -0.85 -21.91 12.39
N GLN A 851 -1.32 -20.83 13.01
CA GLN A 851 -0.94 -20.52 14.40
C GLN A 851 -1.50 -21.56 15.37
N ASN A 852 -2.77 -21.96 15.21
CA ASN A 852 -3.36 -23.03 16.04
C ASN A 852 -2.64 -24.37 15.81
N ILE A 853 -2.26 -24.67 14.55
CA ILE A 853 -1.46 -25.85 14.20
C ILE A 853 -0.10 -25.82 14.91
N LEU A 854 0.66 -24.73 14.81
CA LEU A 854 1.98 -24.59 15.42
C LEU A 854 1.93 -24.62 16.94
N ILE A 855 0.90 -24.01 17.55
CA ILE A 855 0.70 -24.07 19.01
C ILE A 855 0.39 -25.50 19.41
N ALA A 856 -0.60 -26.15 18.80
CA ALA A 856 -0.97 -27.53 19.13
C ALA A 856 0.21 -28.51 18.96
N GLU A 857 1.05 -28.32 17.95
CA GLU A 857 2.28 -29.11 17.75
C GLU A 857 3.29 -28.91 18.89
N LYS A 858 3.48 -27.66 19.39
CA LYS A 858 4.31 -27.38 20.58
C LYS A 858 3.78 -28.07 21.84
N PHE A 859 2.46 -28.24 21.95
CA PHE A 859 1.81 -28.99 23.02
C PHE A 859 1.80 -30.51 22.77
N GLY A 860 2.46 -30.99 21.71
CA GLY A 860 2.65 -32.41 21.43
C GLY A 860 1.43 -33.09 20.80
N HIS A 861 0.49 -32.32 20.25
CA HIS A 861 -0.66 -32.83 19.50
C HIS A 861 -0.26 -33.23 18.09
N LYS A 862 -1.01 -34.18 17.52
CA LYS A 862 -0.97 -34.43 16.08
C LYS A 862 -1.82 -33.38 15.39
N VAL A 863 -1.33 -32.85 14.27
CA VAL A 863 -1.96 -31.73 13.59
C VAL A 863 -2.01 -31.98 12.09
N LEU A 864 -3.09 -31.54 11.45
CA LEU A 864 -3.17 -31.46 9.99
C LEU A 864 -3.79 -30.11 9.62
N GLU A 865 -2.99 -29.30 8.92
CA GLU A 865 -3.46 -28.04 8.35
C GLU A 865 -4.46 -28.30 7.23
N ILE A 866 -5.62 -27.66 7.30
CA ILE A 866 -6.71 -27.83 6.36
C ILE A 866 -6.70 -26.67 5.36
N ARG A 867 -6.43 -26.99 4.09
CA ARG A 867 -6.42 -26.02 2.98
C ARG A 867 -7.55 -26.29 1.98
N ASP A 868 -7.80 -25.30 1.13
CA ASP A 868 -8.70 -25.46 0.00
C ASP A 868 -8.19 -26.55 -0.96
N GLY A 869 -9.05 -27.52 -1.27
CA GLY A 869 -8.70 -28.73 -2.02
C GLY A 869 -8.52 -30.00 -1.17
N ILE A 870 -8.69 -29.91 0.16
CA ILE A 870 -8.70 -31.09 1.05
C ILE A 870 -9.69 -32.15 0.56
N ASN A 871 -9.26 -33.41 0.54
CA ASN A 871 -10.09 -34.55 0.17
C ASN A 871 -9.70 -35.80 0.99
N LEU A 872 -10.48 -36.87 0.88
CA LEU A 872 -10.25 -38.09 1.66
C LEU A 872 -8.93 -38.78 1.31
N ASP A 873 -8.38 -38.62 0.11
CA ASP A 873 -7.11 -39.22 -0.27
C ASP A 873 -5.93 -38.51 0.44
N ILE A 874 -6.00 -37.18 0.60
CA ILE A 874 -5.02 -36.39 1.38
C ILE A 874 -5.09 -36.76 2.88
N LEU A 875 -6.30 -36.83 3.45
CA LEU A 875 -6.48 -37.27 4.84
C LEU A 875 -5.99 -38.70 5.06
N LYS A 876 -6.18 -39.57 4.06
CA LYS A 876 -5.66 -40.93 4.07
C LYS A 876 -4.14 -40.92 4.05
N GLU A 877 -3.51 -40.20 3.14
CA GLU A 877 -2.05 -40.07 3.08
C GLU A 877 -1.46 -39.59 4.41
N PHE A 878 -2.06 -38.56 5.02
CA PHE A 878 -1.68 -38.09 6.35
C PHE A 878 -1.77 -39.20 7.42
N ALA A 879 -2.92 -39.88 7.49
CA ALA A 879 -3.14 -40.93 8.48
C ALA A 879 -2.17 -42.11 8.33
N TYR A 880 -1.75 -42.42 7.08
CA TYR A 880 -0.82 -43.52 6.79
C TYR A 880 0.65 -43.13 6.98
N ASN A 881 1.07 -41.97 6.46
CA ASN A 881 2.49 -41.63 6.31
C ASN A 881 3.03 -40.72 7.43
N VAL A 882 2.22 -39.78 7.91
CA VAL A 882 2.67 -38.73 8.83
C VAL A 882 2.56 -39.15 10.29
N LEU A 883 1.64 -40.09 10.61
CA LEU A 883 1.55 -40.70 11.93
C LEU A 883 2.52 -41.89 12.12
N SER A 884 3.46 -42.15 11.22
CA SER A 884 4.46 -43.24 11.32
C SER A 884 5.74 -42.87 12.03
N GLU A 885 6.07 -41.59 12.11
CA GLU A 885 7.33 -41.10 12.65
C GLU A 885 7.04 -40.25 13.89
N CYS A 886 6.97 -40.91 15.05
CA CYS A 886 7.15 -40.31 16.38
C CYS A 886 7.50 -41.43 17.37
#